data_AF-A0A946VKW0-F1
#
_entry.id   AF-A0A946VKW0-F1
#
_cell.length_a   1.000
_cell.length_b   1.000
_cell.length_c   1.000
_cell.angle_alpha   90.00
_cell.angle_beta   90.00
_cell.angle_gamma   90.00
#
_symmetry.space_group_name_H-M   'P 1'
#
loop_
_entity.id
_entity.type
_entity.pdbx_description
1 polymer ?
#
loop_
_entity_poly.entity_id
_entity_poly.type
_entity_poly.pdbx_seq_one_letter_code
_entity_poly.pdbx_strand_id
1 'polypeptide(L)'
;MAQSNKNKAGAKKKPVAKKKPVAKKAKKKPLVKKAKKKPAARKKLVSKKTGTKKTIAKHSLPDMRAVPRNKLPRALLGILDEHRYVVRLLKILEEEADAQLHAKQPDLESIASIMHYITSQTDNFHHPKEDLIFERMSHIDSRVKNTVAVLVAQHKELNFYRTNITELLQQLGEKVTVRRLSDLKPAILQYSELLLEHMLLEEQEIFALAYRELEEKDWRAIDRKIAPVNDPVFGPVKSTRYWSLFERYVNHTVSISKGVVPLGFIESGASRVEKYFSKSVDMARRFMPFKACRKSKAEQEELHGATVSLDSAQKLDTFMKGTPHYRSEARISWQASAANLFFRGALKPYLGRVTADGVGKLVVSPTGGFGVPLGILSKPVQSDQFTGNWVYTKKNSRVKRTLLYLPGGGFVFPASSFHYKTLKAMAKQLDARGMMVNYRLAPEYPFPAGLEDAVAAYRHLLEVEGVAPEEIMIAGDSAGGGLSLSLLLSIREQDLPMPLCACLFSPFTDASLSSPSLKYNRWLDPLLPAGRMSSMSVYFGDTPLDHPLISPVNASYEDFPPILAQVSSTETLLDDTLRTARRAREQDAKFEVEVWQGMPHVFQIFGFLPEAGEAQTHAVEFIRKQMPAKGTRKKRAA
;
A
#
# COMPACT_ATOMS: atom_id res chain seq x y z
N MET A 1 -48.17 44.63 -22.09
CA MET A 1 -48.97 45.48 -21.17
C MET A 1 -48.63 45.11 -19.72
N ALA A 2 -48.21 46.13 -18.97
CA ALA A 2 -48.28 46.32 -17.51
C ALA A 2 -47.92 45.20 -16.51
N GLN A 3 -46.72 45.35 -15.92
CA GLN A 3 -46.47 45.63 -14.49
C GLN A 3 -47.27 44.91 -13.38
N SER A 4 -46.49 44.19 -12.54
CA SER A 4 -46.30 44.46 -11.09
C SER A 4 -47.52 44.91 -10.26
N ASN A 5 -47.85 44.16 -9.20
CA ASN A 5 -47.94 44.81 -7.89
C ASN A 5 -47.76 43.91 -6.65
N LYS A 6 -47.21 44.56 -5.63
CA LYS A 6 -46.71 44.10 -4.34
C LYS A 6 -47.82 43.97 -3.27
N ASN A 7 -47.35 43.54 -2.09
CA ASN A 7 -47.72 43.94 -0.72
C ASN A 7 -48.53 42.90 0.09
N LYS A 8 -47.94 42.36 1.17
CA LYS A 8 -47.92 42.86 2.59
C LYS A 8 -49.30 42.67 3.24
N ALA A 9 -49.50 42.39 4.53
CA ALA A 9 -48.71 41.98 5.68
C ALA A 9 -49.73 41.83 6.84
N GLY A 10 -49.45 40.97 7.83
CA GLY A 10 -50.01 41.05 9.20
C GLY A 10 -51.45 40.54 9.38
N ALA A 11 -51.91 40.19 10.58
CA ALA A 11 -51.29 40.08 11.90
C ALA A 11 -52.27 39.37 12.85
N LYS A 12 -51.71 38.71 13.88
CA LYS A 12 -52.25 38.55 15.25
C LYS A 12 -53.65 37.92 15.47
N LYS A 13 -53.69 36.82 16.21
CA LYS A 13 -54.19 36.77 17.62
C LYS A 13 -54.06 35.35 18.23
N LYS A 14 -53.29 35.30 19.33
CA LYS A 14 -53.35 34.33 20.45
C LYS A 14 -54.31 34.95 21.53
N PRO A 15 -54.59 34.39 22.74
CA PRO A 15 -54.31 33.05 23.34
C PRO A 15 -55.42 32.53 24.35
N VAL A 16 -55.06 31.51 25.17
CA VAL A 16 -55.52 31.14 26.56
C VAL A 16 -56.82 30.30 26.63
N ALA A 17 -56.99 29.19 27.39
CA ALA A 17 -56.65 28.85 28.79
C ALA A 17 -56.69 27.30 29.02
N LYS A 18 -55.69 26.63 29.64
CA LYS A 18 -55.53 26.29 31.08
C LYS A 18 -56.57 25.29 31.69
N LYS A 19 -56.15 24.06 32.07
CA LYS A 19 -55.82 23.60 33.46
C LYS A 19 -55.68 22.06 33.59
N LYS A 20 -54.76 21.64 34.47
CA LYS A 20 -54.39 20.29 34.95
C LYS A 20 -55.30 19.85 36.16
N PRO A 21 -54.89 18.93 37.09
CA PRO A 21 -54.93 17.44 37.07
C PRO A 21 -55.56 16.84 38.37
N VAL A 22 -55.83 15.52 38.49
CA VAL A 22 -55.95 14.82 39.81
C VAL A 22 -55.59 13.32 39.72
N ALA A 23 -54.92 12.81 40.76
CA ALA A 23 -54.51 11.42 41.02
C ALA A 23 -55.37 10.71 42.10
N LYS A 24 -55.32 9.36 42.20
CA LYS A 24 -55.39 8.49 43.43
C LYS A 24 -55.38 7.00 43.02
N LYS A 25 -54.41 6.14 43.41
CA LYS A 25 -54.16 5.39 44.68
C LYS A 25 -55.05 4.14 44.90
N ALA A 26 -54.49 2.91 45.05
CA ALA A 26 -54.07 2.31 46.34
C ALA A 26 -53.99 0.74 46.43
N LYS A 27 -53.12 0.29 47.37
CA LYS A 27 -53.08 -0.92 48.27
C LYS A 27 -52.03 -2.02 47.94
N LYS A 28 -50.92 -2.23 48.70
CA LYS A 28 -50.64 -2.71 50.11
C LYS A 28 -50.87 -4.23 50.27
N LYS A 29 -50.09 -5.13 50.92
CA LYS A 29 -48.87 -5.24 51.81
C LYS A 29 -48.73 -6.78 52.15
N PRO A 30 -47.91 -7.36 53.09
CA PRO A 30 -46.68 -6.94 53.82
C PRO A 30 -45.56 -8.02 54.09
N LEU A 31 -44.34 -7.51 54.39
CA LEU A 31 -43.32 -7.85 55.43
C LEU A 31 -43.24 -9.23 56.14
N VAL A 32 -41.99 -9.75 56.31
CA VAL A 32 -41.34 -10.02 57.63
C VAL A 32 -39.81 -9.85 57.53
N LYS A 33 -39.21 -9.09 58.46
CA LYS A 33 -37.77 -9.06 58.81
C LYS A 33 -37.59 -9.76 60.17
N LYS A 34 -36.46 -10.45 60.39
CA LYS A 34 -35.83 -10.60 61.72
C LYS A 34 -34.31 -10.70 61.59
N ALA A 35 -33.62 -10.25 62.63
CA ALA A 35 -32.27 -9.67 62.60
C ALA A 35 -31.30 -10.35 63.59
N LYS A 36 -30.01 -9.95 63.47
CA LYS A 36 -28.98 -9.77 64.53
C LYS A 36 -28.17 -10.99 65.03
N LYS A 37 -26.84 -11.00 64.78
CA LYS A 37 -25.74 -10.66 65.75
C LYS A 37 -24.35 -11.14 65.23
N LYS A 38 -23.33 -10.26 65.31
CA LYS A 38 -21.88 -10.62 65.37
C LYS A 38 -21.52 -10.95 66.83
N PRO A 39 -20.41 -11.67 67.11
CA PRO A 39 -19.19 -10.95 67.52
C PRO A 39 -17.83 -11.56 67.11
N ALA A 40 -16.85 -10.66 67.00
CA ALA A 40 -15.42 -10.71 67.37
C ALA A 40 -14.48 -11.87 66.98
N ALA A 41 -13.27 -11.43 66.57
CA ALA A 41 -12.10 -12.19 66.19
C ALA A 41 -11.36 -12.85 67.36
N ARG A 42 -10.65 -13.96 67.08
CA ARG A 42 -9.46 -14.39 67.85
C ARG A 42 -8.44 -15.04 66.91
N LYS A 43 -7.25 -14.44 66.84
CA LYS A 43 -6.04 -14.96 66.17
C LYS A 43 -5.63 -16.31 66.78
N LYS A 44 -5.14 -17.26 65.95
CA LYS A 44 -3.86 -17.95 66.19
C LYS A 44 -3.43 -18.90 65.06
N LEU A 45 -2.15 -18.76 64.72
CA LEU A 45 -1.18 -19.77 64.30
C LEU A 45 -1.20 -20.31 62.87
N VAL A 46 -0.28 -19.74 62.10
CA VAL A 46 0.49 -20.35 61.01
C VAL A 46 1.03 -21.73 61.45
N SER A 47 0.76 -22.76 60.66
CA SER A 47 1.71 -23.87 60.48
C SER A 47 1.80 -24.21 59.00
N LYS A 48 3.01 -24.06 58.45
CA LYS A 48 3.44 -24.54 57.14
C LYS A 48 3.60 -26.06 57.21
N LYS A 49 2.92 -26.80 56.34
CA LYS A 49 3.33 -28.13 55.83
C LYS A 49 2.84 -28.22 54.38
N THR A 50 3.71 -27.91 53.42
CA THR A 50 4.49 -28.87 52.61
C THR A 50 3.64 -29.74 51.70
N GLY A 51 3.75 -29.46 50.39
CA GLY A 51 3.77 -30.48 49.35
C GLY A 51 2.50 -31.29 49.15
N THR A 52 1.48 -30.69 48.56
CA THR A 52 0.55 -31.46 47.72
C THR A 52 0.84 -31.08 46.27
N LYS A 53 1.38 -32.04 45.50
CA LYS A 53 1.34 -32.01 44.04
C LYS A 53 -0.12 -31.78 43.65
N LYS A 54 -0.47 -30.56 43.26
CA LYS A 54 -1.74 -30.30 42.59
C LYS A 54 -1.67 -31.01 41.25
N THR A 55 -2.17 -32.23 41.21
CA THR A 55 -2.65 -32.82 39.96
C THR A 55 -3.59 -31.78 39.37
N ILE A 56 -3.23 -31.20 38.22
CA ILE A 56 -4.04 -30.19 37.53
C ILE A 56 -5.41 -30.83 37.29
N ALA A 57 -6.36 -30.50 38.17
CA ALA A 57 -7.74 -30.90 38.03
C ALA A 57 -8.27 -30.23 36.76
N LYS A 58 -9.13 -30.97 36.06
CA LYS A 58 -9.74 -30.72 34.75
C LYS A 58 -10.66 -29.49 34.73
N HIS A 59 -10.29 -28.39 35.38
CA HIS A 59 -10.84 -27.08 35.06
C HIS A 59 -10.24 -26.70 33.71
N SER A 60 -11.11 -26.61 32.70
CA SER A 60 -10.76 -26.23 31.33
C SER A 60 -9.79 -25.06 31.36
N LEU A 61 -8.59 -25.25 30.81
CA LEU A 61 -7.67 -24.15 30.56
C LEU A 61 -8.42 -23.05 29.80
N PRO A 62 -8.15 -21.78 30.10
CA PRO A 62 -8.82 -20.69 29.42
C PRO A 62 -8.50 -20.77 27.92
N ASP A 63 -9.52 -20.67 27.08
CA ASP A 63 -9.30 -20.40 25.67
C ASP A 63 -8.69 -19.00 25.56
N MET A 64 -7.41 -18.94 25.20
CA MET A 64 -6.64 -17.70 25.14
C MET A 64 -7.25 -16.69 24.15
N ARG A 65 -8.03 -17.15 23.17
CA ARG A 65 -8.74 -16.29 22.23
C ARG A 65 -9.99 -15.65 22.83
N ALA A 66 -10.57 -16.26 23.86
CA ALA A 66 -11.74 -15.77 24.58
C ALA A 66 -11.40 -14.86 25.78
N VAL A 67 -10.12 -14.81 26.20
CA VAL A 67 -9.68 -13.91 27.29
C VAL A 67 -9.74 -12.45 26.81
N PRO A 68 -10.38 -11.53 27.57
CA PRO A 68 -10.41 -10.12 27.20
C PRO A 68 -8.99 -9.55 27.07
N ARG A 69 -8.71 -8.88 25.94
CA ARG A 69 -7.37 -8.40 25.59
C ARG A 69 -6.74 -7.47 26.63
N ASN A 70 -7.55 -6.63 27.28
CA ASN A 70 -7.10 -5.74 28.35
C ASN A 70 -6.73 -6.45 29.67
N LYS A 71 -6.99 -7.76 29.77
CA LYS A 71 -6.61 -8.60 30.90
C LYS A 71 -5.39 -9.48 30.61
N LEU A 72 -4.85 -9.44 29.39
CA LEU A 72 -3.66 -10.20 29.02
C LEU A 72 -2.39 -9.42 29.39
N PRO A 73 -1.36 -10.09 29.95
CA PRO A 73 -0.03 -9.51 30.08
C PRO A 73 0.51 -9.04 28.73
N ARG A 74 1.32 -7.97 28.73
CA ARG A 74 1.79 -7.34 27.50
C ARG A 74 2.58 -8.30 26.60
N ALA A 75 3.54 -9.05 27.17
CA ALA A 75 4.28 -10.08 26.45
C ALA A 75 3.35 -11.09 25.75
N LEU A 76 2.37 -11.61 26.48
CA LEU A 76 1.44 -12.62 25.98
C LEU A 76 0.49 -12.07 24.92
N LEU A 77 -0.01 -10.84 25.11
CA LEU A 77 -0.81 -10.14 24.12
C LEU A 77 -0.05 -9.94 22.80
N GLY A 78 1.25 -9.59 22.89
CA GLY A 78 2.12 -9.42 21.73
C GLY A 78 2.29 -10.70 20.92
N ILE A 79 2.60 -11.82 21.59
CA ILE A 79 2.76 -13.14 20.95
C ILE A 79 1.45 -13.57 20.28
N LEU A 80 0.30 -13.45 20.97
CA LEU A 80 -1.01 -13.81 20.41
C LEU A 80 -1.43 -12.93 19.22
N ASP A 81 -0.98 -11.67 19.17
CA ASP A 81 -1.18 -10.82 18.00
C ASP A 81 -0.30 -11.23 16.83
N GLU A 82 0.97 -11.56 17.11
CA GLU A 82 1.93 -12.09 16.13
C GLU A 82 1.42 -13.40 15.50
N HIS A 83 0.88 -14.34 16.29
CA HIS A 83 0.21 -15.55 15.76
C HIS A 83 -0.92 -15.23 14.79
N ARG A 84 -1.78 -14.27 15.14
CA ARG A 84 -2.89 -13.84 14.26
C ARG A 84 -2.37 -13.28 12.94
N TYR A 85 -1.24 -12.59 12.96
CA TYR A 85 -0.59 -12.06 11.76
C TYR A 85 0.02 -13.18 10.91
N VAL A 86 0.77 -14.09 11.52
CA VAL A 86 1.38 -15.25 10.86
C VAL A 86 0.32 -16.11 10.17
N VAL A 87 -0.77 -16.48 10.86
CA VAL A 87 -1.87 -17.26 10.27
C VAL A 87 -2.45 -16.60 9.01
N ARG A 88 -2.56 -15.28 8.98
CA ARG A 88 -3.06 -14.53 7.81
C ARG A 88 -2.09 -14.58 6.64
N LEU A 89 -0.79 -14.48 6.93
CA LEU A 89 0.25 -14.55 5.91
C LEU A 89 0.42 -15.96 5.35
N LEU A 90 0.31 -17.00 6.19
CA LEU A 90 0.34 -18.40 5.74
C LEU A 90 -0.78 -18.70 4.74
N LYS A 91 -1.97 -18.12 4.94
CA LYS A 91 -3.06 -18.25 3.97
C LYS A 91 -2.71 -17.65 2.60
N ILE A 92 -2.11 -16.46 2.58
CA ILE A 92 -1.67 -15.82 1.32
C ILE A 92 -0.58 -16.68 0.69
N LEU A 93 0.35 -17.20 1.49
CA LEU A 93 1.44 -18.08 1.05
C LEU A 93 0.92 -19.36 0.38
N GLU A 94 -0.07 -20.01 0.99
CA GLU A 94 -0.73 -21.20 0.43
C GLU A 94 -1.51 -20.89 -0.86
N GLU A 95 -2.21 -19.75 -0.93
CA GLU A 95 -2.91 -19.31 -2.14
C GLU A 95 -1.95 -19.07 -3.32
N GLU A 96 -0.77 -18.48 -3.06
CA GLU A 96 0.27 -18.32 -4.08
C GLU A 96 0.86 -19.67 -4.51
N ALA A 97 1.05 -20.59 -3.57
CA ALA A 97 1.46 -21.96 -3.89
C ALA A 97 0.41 -22.70 -4.74
N ASP A 98 -0.88 -22.43 -4.53
CA ASP A 98 -2.00 -23.00 -5.29
C ASP A 98 -2.20 -22.36 -6.66
N ALA A 99 -1.79 -21.09 -6.86
CA ALA A 99 -1.90 -20.39 -8.15
C ALA A 99 -1.29 -21.19 -9.32
N GLN A 100 -0.24 -21.96 -9.03
CA GLN A 100 0.43 -22.86 -9.97
C GLN A 100 -0.50 -23.96 -10.53
N LEU A 101 -1.46 -24.46 -9.75
CA LEU A 101 -2.43 -25.46 -10.22
C LEU A 101 -3.50 -24.88 -11.16
N HIS A 102 -3.66 -23.56 -11.16
CA HIS A 102 -4.67 -22.85 -11.94
C HIS A 102 -4.11 -22.14 -13.18
N ALA A 103 -2.94 -22.57 -13.66
CA ALA A 103 -2.22 -21.94 -14.78
C ALA A 103 -1.95 -20.44 -14.58
N LYS A 104 -1.92 -19.97 -13.32
CA LYS A 104 -1.49 -18.62 -12.95
C LYS A 104 -0.04 -18.67 -12.49
N GLN A 105 0.74 -17.65 -12.83
CA GLN A 105 2.08 -17.54 -12.27
C GLN A 105 2.00 -17.12 -10.80
N PRO A 106 2.70 -17.82 -9.89
CA PRO A 106 2.75 -17.44 -8.49
C PRO A 106 3.52 -16.13 -8.33
N ASP A 107 3.08 -15.27 -7.40
CA ASP A 107 3.81 -14.05 -7.07
C ASP A 107 5.00 -14.38 -6.15
N LEU A 108 6.15 -14.64 -6.76
CA LEU A 108 7.39 -14.98 -6.04
C LEU A 108 7.88 -13.85 -5.13
N GLU A 109 7.52 -12.60 -5.39
CA GLU A 109 7.87 -11.44 -4.56
C GLU A 109 7.01 -11.43 -3.28
N SER A 110 5.72 -11.75 -3.39
CA SER A 110 4.84 -11.94 -2.23
C SER A 110 5.29 -13.12 -1.38
N ILE A 111 5.63 -14.26 -2.00
CA ILE A 111 6.16 -15.44 -1.29
C ILE A 111 7.46 -15.07 -0.55
N ALA A 112 8.43 -14.44 -1.23
CA ALA A 112 9.68 -14.01 -0.63
C ALA A 112 9.47 -12.99 0.51
N SER A 113 8.51 -12.07 0.36
CA SER A 113 8.17 -11.07 1.38
C SER A 113 7.54 -11.70 2.63
N ILE A 114 6.65 -12.68 2.46
CA ILE A 114 6.07 -13.45 3.58
C ILE A 114 7.17 -14.24 4.29
N MET A 115 7.99 -14.96 3.53
CA MET A 115 9.08 -15.76 4.11
C MET A 115 10.09 -14.87 4.83
N HIS A 116 10.44 -13.71 4.27
CA HIS A 116 11.30 -12.75 4.95
C HIS A 116 10.63 -12.18 6.20
N TYR A 117 9.34 -11.85 6.18
CA TYR A 117 8.62 -11.40 7.39
C TYR A 117 8.68 -12.46 8.50
N ILE A 118 8.37 -13.71 8.18
CA ILE A 118 8.37 -14.78 9.19
C ILE A 118 9.81 -14.99 9.70
N THR A 119 10.81 -14.96 8.82
CA THR A 119 12.22 -15.09 9.22
C THR A 119 12.71 -13.92 10.07
N SER A 120 12.37 -12.68 9.71
CA SER A 120 12.90 -11.49 10.37
C SER A 120 12.14 -11.16 11.66
N GLN A 121 10.83 -11.41 11.69
CA GLN A 121 9.97 -11.07 12.82
C GLN A 121 9.82 -12.21 13.82
N THR A 122 9.59 -13.44 13.36
CA THR A 122 9.33 -14.55 14.27
C THR A 122 10.62 -14.98 14.97
N ASP A 123 11.73 -15.16 14.26
CA ASP A 123 12.97 -15.63 14.90
C ASP A 123 13.63 -14.61 15.81
N ASN A 124 13.70 -13.35 15.39
CA ASN A 124 14.44 -12.35 16.15
C ASN A 124 13.64 -11.78 17.31
N PHE A 125 12.31 -11.95 17.27
CA PHE A 125 11.44 -11.24 18.20
C PHE A 125 10.28 -12.06 18.76
N HIS A 126 9.86 -13.18 18.18
CA HIS A 126 8.77 -14.01 18.68
C HIS A 126 9.30 -15.18 19.51
N HIS A 127 10.12 -16.05 18.91
CA HIS A 127 10.72 -17.20 19.58
C HIS A 127 11.50 -16.82 20.86
N PRO A 128 12.27 -15.71 20.92
CA PRO A 128 12.95 -15.32 22.15
C PRO A 128 11.99 -14.98 23.31
N LYS A 129 10.76 -14.54 23.01
CA LYS A 129 9.73 -14.29 24.04
C LYS A 129 9.14 -15.60 24.54
N GLU A 130 8.90 -16.51 23.62
CA GLU A 130 8.32 -17.83 23.88
C GLU A 130 9.28 -18.71 24.66
N ASP A 131 10.55 -18.71 24.30
CA ASP A 131 11.61 -19.43 25.01
C ASP A 131 11.73 -18.97 26.47
N LEU A 132 11.53 -17.67 26.74
CA LEU A 132 11.49 -17.15 28.12
C LEU A 132 10.26 -17.60 28.91
N ILE A 133 9.14 -17.86 28.23
CA ILE A 133 7.96 -18.47 28.83
C ILE A 133 8.24 -19.96 29.04
N PHE A 134 8.74 -20.68 28.03
CA PHE A 134 9.07 -22.09 28.08
C PHE A 134 10.04 -22.44 29.20
N GLU A 135 11.10 -21.66 29.38
CA GLU A 135 12.07 -21.79 30.46
C GLU A 135 11.35 -21.79 31.83
N ARG A 136 10.50 -20.80 32.07
CA ARG A 136 9.75 -20.66 33.32
C ARG A 136 8.71 -21.77 33.50
N MET A 137 8.05 -22.17 32.42
CA MET A 137 7.00 -23.19 32.45
C MET A 137 7.57 -24.61 32.62
N SER A 138 8.81 -24.85 32.16
CA SER A 138 9.47 -26.16 32.21
C SER A 138 9.66 -26.71 33.64
N HIS A 139 9.61 -25.83 34.64
CA HIS A 139 9.77 -26.16 36.05
C HIS A 139 8.46 -26.51 36.78
N ILE A 140 7.29 -26.36 36.13
CA ILE A 140 5.97 -26.52 36.78
C ILE A 140 5.61 -28.00 37.00
N ASP A 141 5.53 -28.79 35.93
CA ASP A 141 5.32 -30.24 36.03
C ASP A 141 5.89 -31.01 34.83
N SER A 142 5.96 -32.35 34.96
CA SER A 142 6.57 -33.23 33.95
C SER A 142 5.83 -33.26 32.62
N ARG A 143 4.52 -32.98 32.57
CA ARG A 143 3.75 -32.91 31.32
C ARG A 143 4.07 -31.64 30.57
N VAL A 144 4.12 -30.50 31.27
CA VAL A 144 4.53 -29.21 30.68
C VAL A 144 5.95 -29.29 30.14
N LYS A 145 6.86 -29.93 30.89
CA LYS A 145 8.23 -30.17 30.44
C LYS A 145 8.29 -30.97 29.12
N ASN A 146 7.44 -31.98 28.96
CA ASN A 146 7.37 -32.75 27.72
C ASN A 146 6.81 -31.93 26.56
N THR A 147 5.75 -31.13 26.79
CA THR A 147 5.19 -30.24 25.77
C THR A 147 6.22 -29.20 25.32
N VAL A 148 6.95 -28.58 26.25
CA VAL A 148 8.04 -27.64 25.94
C VAL A 148 9.13 -28.33 25.09
N ALA A 149 9.51 -29.57 25.41
CA ALA A 149 10.49 -30.31 24.61
C ALA A 149 10.01 -30.57 23.18
N VAL A 150 8.72 -30.83 22.97
CA VAL A 150 8.11 -30.96 21.63
C VAL A 150 8.18 -29.63 20.87
N LEU A 151 7.79 -28.53 21.51
CA LEU A 151 7.82 -27.18 20.90
C LEU A 151 9.24 -26.77 20.49
N VAL A 152 10.22 -27.00 21.35
CA VAL A 152 11.64 -26.73 21.05
C VAL A 152 12.15 -27.61 19.88
N ALA A 153 11.68 -28.85 19.76
CA ALA A 153 12.02 -29.69 18.61
C ALA A 153 11.36 -29.17 17.32
N GLN A 154 10.11 -28.71 17.40
CA GLN A 154 9.39 -28.11 16.27
C GLN A 154 10.06 -26.82 15.76
N HIS A 155 10.64 -25.98 16.63
CA HIS A 155 11.44 -24.81 16.19
C HIS A 155 12.56 -25.22 15.22
N LYS A 156 13.25 -26.33 15.48
CA LYS A 156 14.32 -26.83 14.60
C LYS A 156 13.77 -27.31 13.26
N GLU A 157 12.64 -28.01 13.26
CA GLU A 157 12.02 -28.52 12.05
C GLU A 157 11.43 -27.40 11.17
N LEU A 158 10.83 -26.38 11.80
CA LEU A 158 10.37 -25.15 11.13
C LEU A 158 11.52 -24.41 10.43
N ASN A 159 12.68 -24.32 11.09
CA ASN A 159 13.88 -23.71 10.50
C ASN A 159 14.38 -24.48 9.28
N PHE A 160 14.30 -25.81 9.29
CA PHE A 160 14.67 -26.65 8.15
C PHE A 160 13.77 -26.36 6.94
N TYR A 161 12.45 -26.44 7.10
CA TYR A 161 11.51 -26.20 5.99
C TYR A 161 11.62 -24.78 5.44
N ARG A 162 11.86 -23.79 6.30
CA ARG A 162 12.08 -22.41 5.86
C ARG A 162 13.31 -22.26 4.98
N THR A 163 14.45 -22.81 5.40
CA THR A 163 15.69 -22.76 4.61
C THR A 163 15.50 -23.41 3.25
N ASN A 164 14.81 -24.55 3.20
CA ASN A 164 14.43 -25.21 1.95
C ASN A 164 13.61 -24.28 1.02
N ILE A 165 12.59 -23.59 1.55
CA ILE A 165 11.80 -22.61 0.77
C ILE A 165 12.67 -21.46 0.26
N THR A 166 13.57 -20.91 1.09
CA THR A 166 14.47 -19.82 0.68
C THR A 166 15.42 -20.24 -0.44
N GLU A 167 15.98 -21.44 -0.37
CA GLU A 167 16.87 -21.97 -1.41
C GLU A 167 16.13 -22.19 -2.74
N LEU A 168 14.91 -22.74 -2.68
CA LEU A 168 14.05 -22.89 -3.85
C LEU A 168 13.75 -21.53 -4.50
N LEU A 169 13.46 -20.49 -3.71
CA LEU A 169 13.22 -19.12 -4.21
C LEU A 169 14.47 -18.53 -4.89
N GLN A 170 15.64 -18.68 -4.30
CA GLN A 170 16.89 -18.21 -4.90
C GLN A 170 17.17 -18.90 -6.24
N GLN A 171 17.02 -20.22 -6.30
CA GLN A 171 17.22 -21.01 -7.52
C GLN A 171 16.22 -20.66 -8.63
N LEU A 172 15.01 -20.20 -8.28
CA LEU A 172 14.01 -19.70 -9.23
C LEU A 172 14.39 -18.32 -9.79
N GLY A 173 15.01 -17.45 -8.97
CA GLY A 173 15.51 -16.14 -9.41
C GLY A 173 16.66 -16.21 -10.42
N GLU A 174 17.45 -17.29 -10.40
CA GLU A 174 18.63 -17.44 -11.26
C GLU A 174 18.36 -18.17 -12.60
N LYS A 175 17.23 -18.90 -12.73
CA LYS A 175 16.68 -19.52 -13.95
C LYS A 175 15.37 -20.25 -13.62
N VAL A 176 14.25 -19.77 -14.14
CA VAL A 176 12.92 -20.38 -13.91
C VAL A 176 12.81 -21.70 -14.69
N THR A 177 12.65 -22.83 -14.00
CA THR A 177 12.33 -24.13 -14.64
C THR A 177 11.09 -24.74 -14.01
N VAL A 178 10.26 -25.42 -14.82
CA VAL A 178 8.96 -25.99 -14.39
C VAL A 178 9.12 -26.97 -13.23
N ARG A 179 10.21 -27.74 -13.21
CA ARG A 179 10.54 -28.70 -12.13
C ARG A 179 10.78 -28.01 -10.78
N ARG A 180 11.42 -26.84 -10.76
CA ARG A 180 11.71 -26.11 -9.51
C ARG A 180 10.47 -25.42 -8.95
N LEU A 181 9.56 -24.98 -9.83
CA LEU A 181 8.26 -24.45 -9.40
C LEU A 181 7.41 -25.54 -8.74
N SER A 182 7.38 -26.77 -9.26
CA SER A 182 6.58 -27.87 -8.69
C SER A 182 7.00 -28.29 -7.28
N ASP A 183 8.25 -28.04 -6.90
CA ASP A 183 8.79 -28.39 -5.57
C ASP A 183 8.42 -27.35 -4.50
N LEU A 184 8.06 -26.12 -4.91
CA LEU A 184 7.77 -25.01 -4.00
C LEU A 184 6.48 -25.22 -3.20
N LYS A 185 5.44 -25.73 -3.85
CA LYS A 185 4.13 -25.92 -3.23
C LYS A 185 4.16 -26.93 -2.06
N PRO A 186 4.68 -28.16 -2.24
CA PRO A 186 4.78 -29.12 -1.14
C PRO A 186 5.59 -28.57 0.05
N ALA A 187 6.67 -27.83 -0.22
CA ALA A 187 7.49 -27.22 0.83
C ALA A 187 6.71 -26.16 1.62
N ILE A 188 5.95 -25.29 0.95
CA ILE A 188 5.08 -24.29 1.59
C ILE A 188 4.01 -24.96 2.46
N LEU A 189 3.33 -25.99 1.94
CA LEU A 189 2.25 -26.65 2.69
C LEU A 189 2.76 -27.35 3.96
N GLN A 190 3.91 -28.04 3.88
CA GLN A 190 4.53 -28.69 5.03
C GLN A 190 4.94 -27.68 6.10
N TYR A 191 5.50 -26.54 5.67
CA TYR A 191 5.87 -25.45 6.58
C TYR A 191 4.65 -24.84 7.27
N SER A 192 3.61 -24.50 6.49
CA SER A 192 2.37 -23.90 7.03
C SER A 192 1.67 -24.82 8.03
N GLU A 193 1.54 -26.12 7.71
CA GLU A 193 0.90 -27.10 8.58
C GLU A 193 1.63 -27.22 9.92
N LEU A 194 2.96 -27.41 9.88
CA LEU A 194 3.76 -27.53 11.10
C LEU A 194 3.70 -26.25 11.94
N LEU A 195 3.74 -25.07 11.32
CA LEU A 195 3.71 -23.79 12.05
C LEU A 195 2.34 -23.55 12.70
N LEU A 196 1.25 -23.94 12.04
CA LEU A 196 -0.10 -23.86 12.61
C LEU A 196 -0.28 -24.81 13.79
N GLU A 197 0.22 -26.05 13.69
CA GLU A 197 0.18 -27.02 14.79
C GLU A 197 1.01 -26.55 16.00
N HIS A 198 2.19 -25.99 15.72
CA HIS A 198 3.08 -25.41 16.72
C HIS A 198 2.37 -24.30 17.51
N MET A 199 1.88 -23.26 16.82
CA MET A 199 1.16 -22.14 17.44
C MET A 199 -0.07 -22.59 18.23
N LEU A 200 -0.78 -23.62 17.75
CA LEU A 200 -1.94 -24.16 18.44
C LEU A 200 -1.57 -24.83 19.76
N LEU A 201 -0.48 -25.60 19.77
CA LEU A 201 0.02 -26.27 20.97
C LEU A 201 0.50 -25.27 22.02
N GLU A 202 1.16 -24.19 21.59
CA GLU A 202 1.54 -23.08 22.46
C GLU A 202 0.33 -22.41 23.10
N GLU A 203 -0.65 -22.00 22.29
CA GLU A 203 -1.84 -21.29 22.75
C GLU A 203 -2.69 -22.11 23.74
N GLN A 204 -2.89 -23.40 23.44
CA GLN A 204 -3.82 -24.25 24.21
C GLN A 204 -3.21 -24.81 25.49
N GLU A 205 -1.93 -25.15 25.47
CA GLU A 205 -1.28 -25.83 26.59
C GLU A 205 -0.37 -24.89 27.37
N ILE A 206 0.58 -24.24 26.69
CA ILE A 206 1.63 -23.48 27.37
C ILE A 206 1.14 -22.10 27.80
N PHE A 207 0.59 -21.30 26.90
CA PHE A 207 0.17 -19.93 27.16
C PHE A 207 -1.05 -19.88 28.07
N ALA A 208 -1.99 -20.82 27.91
CA ALA A 208 -3.14 -20.94 28.81
C ALA A 208 -2.72 -21.27 30.24
N LEU A 209 -1.71 -22.12 30.41
CA LEU A 209 -1.15 -22.44 31.71
C LEU A 209 -0.30 -21.27 32.26
N ALA A 210 0.52 -20.64 31.42
CA ALA A 210 1.36 -19.51 31.80
C ALA A 210 0.49 -18.33 32.27
N TYR A 211 -0.62 -18.04 31.59
CA TYR A 211 -1.59 -17.03 32.01
C TYR A 211 -2.18 -17.31 33.39
N ARG A 212 -2.36 -18.59 33.74
CA ARG A 212 -2.92 -19.00 35.03
C ARG A 212 -1.90 -19.02 36.17
N GLU A 213 -0.67 -19.45 35.89
CA GLU A 213 0.34 -19.76 36.91
C GLU A 213 1.39 -18.65 37.10
N LEU A 214 1.69 -17.83 36.08
CA LEU A 214 2.69 -16.76 36.20
C LEU A 214 2.12 -15.50 36.86
N GLU A 215 2.89 -14.93 37.79
CA GLU A 215 2.53 -13.70 38.48
C GLU A 215 2.98 -12.45 37.71
N GLU A 216 2.47 -11.28 38.09
CA GLU A 216 2.82 -10.00 37.44
C GLU A 216 4.34 -9.72 37.42
N LYS A 217 5.07 -10.16 38.46
CA LYS A 217 6.53 -10.02 38.54
C LYS A 217 7.26 -10.82 37.45
N ASP A 218 6.71 -11.98 37.07
CA ASP A 218 7.29 -12.87 36.07
C ASP A 218 7.10 -12.27 34.68
N TRP A 219 5.90 -11.76 34.40
CA TRP A 219 5.60 -11.02 33.17
C TRP A 219 6.46 -9.76 33.01
N ARG A 220 6.66 -8.97 34.08
CA ARG A 220 7.59 -7.82 34.06
C ARG A 220 9.05 -8.24 33.83
N ALA A 221 9.44 -9.44 34.25
CA ALA A 221 10.78 -9.96 34.01
C ALA A 221 10.96 -10.45 32.56
N ILE A 222 9.91 -11.00 31.96
CA ILE A 222 9.85 -11.36 30.53
C ILE A 222 9.92 -10.07 29.69
N ASP A 223 9.05 -9.10 29.96
CA ASP A 223 8.99 -7.81 29.24
C ASP A 223 10.33 -7.05 29.27
N ARG A 224 11.07 -7.08 30.39
CA ARG A 224 12.37 -6.40 30.49
C ARG A 224 13.48 -7.00 29.62
N LYS A 225 13.37 -8.28 29.27
CA LYS A 225 14.35 -8.97 28.42
C LYS A 225 14.04 -8.84 26.92
N ILE A 226 12.89 -8.29 26.58
CA ILE A 226 12.37 -8.24 25.21
C ILE A 226 12.26 -6.76 24.78
N ALA A 227 12.83 -6.41 23.64
CA ALA A 227 12.65 -5.08 23.08
C ALA A 227 11.20 -4.87 22.58
N PRO A 228 10.63 -3.65 22.65
CA PRO A 228 9.37 -3.36 21.98
C PRO A 228 9.57 -3.43 20.47
N VAL A 229 8.80 -4.28 19.80
CA VAL A 229 8.89 -4.50 18.35
C VAL A 229 7.62 -3.98 17.72
N ASN A 230 7.76 -3.05 16.77
CA ASN A 230 6.67 -2.64 15.92
C ASN A 230 6.51 -3.67 14.81
N ASP A 231 5.32 -4.24 14.69
CA ASP A 231 5.04 -5.14 13.59
C ASP A 231 5.12 -4.38 12.25
N PRO A 232 5.96 -4.80 11.30
CA PRO A 232 6.25 -4.05 10.09
C PRO A 232 5.18 -4.21 9.00
N VAL A 233 4.16 -5.06 9.20
CA VAL A 233 3.05 -5.31 8.26
C VAL A 233 1.72 -4.81 8.84
N PHE A 234 1.39 -5.24 10.06
CA PHE A 234 0.12 -5.04 10.74
C PHE A 234 0.21 -4.02 11.88
N GLY A 235 1.41 -3.57 12.24
CA GLY A 235 1.63 -2.59 13.29
C GLY A 235 1.25 -1.17 12.90
N PRO A 236 1.33 -0.22 13.86
CA PRO A 236 0.97 1.18 13.65
C PRO A 236 1.94 1.91 12.71
N VAL A 237 3.17 1.40 12.59
CA VAL A 237 4.21 1.90 11.68
C VAL A 237 4.58 0.75 10.77
N LYS A 238 4.15 0.83 9.52
CA LYS A 238 4.37 -0.24 8.54
C LYS A 238 5.65 0.03 7.78
N SER A 239 6.43 -1.03 7.60
CA SER A 239 7.62 -0.98 6.76
C SER A 239 7.18 -0.92 5.29
N THR A 240 7.80 -0.02 4.53
CA THR A 240 7.64 0.06 3.08
C THR A 240 7.96 -1.25 2.38
N ARG A 241 8.86 -2.05 2.98
CA ARG A 241 9.25 -3.38 2.50
C ARG A 241 8.10 -4.37 2.37
N TYR A 242 7.10 -4.30 3.26
CA TYR A 242 5.98 -5.25 3.25
C TYR A 242 4.65 -4.61 2.91
N TRP A 243 4.68 -3.43 2.28
CA TRP A 243 3.46 -2.68 1.99
C TRP A 243 2.60 -3.37 0.93
N SER A 244 3.20 -3.94 -0.12
CA SER A 244 2.50 -4.77 -1.12
C SER A 244 1.79 -5.97 -0.48
N LEU A 245 2.46 -6.61 0.47
CA LEU A 245 1.91 -7.70 1.27
C LEU A 245 0.75 -7.24 2.17
N PHE A 246 0.90 -6.08 2.82
CA PHE A 246 -0.16 -5.45 3.61
C PHE A 246 -1.38 -5.08 2.73
N GLU A 247 -1.17 -4.52 1.54
CA GLU A 247 -2.24 -4.17 0.60
C GLU A 247 -2.97 -5.41 0.08
N ARG A 248 -2.22 -6.47 -0.26
CA ARG A 248 -2.82 -7.76 -0.66
C ARG A 248 -3.70 -8.32 0.44
N TYR A 249 -3.23 -8.28 1.69
CA TYR A 249 -4.03 -8.66 2.86
C TYR A 249 -5.30 -7.82 3.02
N VAL A 250 -5.21 -6.49 2.92
CA VAL A 250 -6.39 -5.60 3.01
C VAL A 250 -7.39 -5.93 1.91
N ASN A 251 -6.93 -6.15 0.69
CA ASN A 251 -7.78 -6.41 -0.46
C ASN A 251 -8.43 -7.80 -0.42
N HIS A 252 -7.73 -8.79 0.12
CA HIS A 252 -8.31 -10.10 0.44
C HIS A 252 -9.45 -9.99 1.47
N THR A 253 -9.24 -9.18 2.51
CA THR A 253 -10.21 -8.98 3.60
C THR A 253 -11.44 -8.17 3.16
N VAL A 254 -11.25 -7.16 2.30
CA VAL A 254 -12.31 -6.26 1.81
C VAL A 254 -13.21 -6.92 0.75
N SER A 255 -12.76 -8.02 0.12
CA SER A 255 -13.57 -8.82 -0.81
C SER A 255 -14.82 -9.46 -0.17
N ILE A 256 -14.99 -9.39 1.16
CA ILE A 256 -16.11 -10.02 1.90
C ILE A 256 -17.15 -9.01 2.41
N SER A 257 -16.96 -7.68 2.31
CA SER A 257 -17.97 -6.72 2.77
C SER A 257 -18.28 -5.61 1.77
N LYS A 258 -19.42 -5.74 1.08
CA LYS A 258 -20.12 -4.58 0.50
C LYS A 258 -20.97 -3.92 1.58
N GLY A 259 -20.76 -2.62 1.80
CA GLY A 259 -21.60 -1.77 2.63
C GLY A 259 -20.83 -1.19 3.82
N VAL A 260 -20.94 0.13 4.00
CA VAL A 260 -20.27 0.93 5.03
C VAL A 260 -20.38 0.27 6.41
N VAL A 261 -19.25 0.00 7.06
CA VAL A 261 -19.24 -0.57 8.41
C VAL A 261 -18.37 0.28 9.37
N PRO A 262 -18.90 0.72 10.54
CA PRO A 262 -18.14 1.43 11.55
C PRO A 262 -17.06 0.56 12.22
N LEU A 263 -15.97 1.19 12.71
CA LEU A 263 -14.80 0.52 13.31
C LEU A 263 -15.14 -0.55 14.37
N GLY A 264 -16.23 -0.40 15.13
CA GLY A 264 -16.65 -1.37 16.16
C GLY A 264 -17.14 -2.73 15.62
N PHE A 265 -17.35 -2.87 14.32
CA PHE A 265 -17.82 -4.13 13.71
C PHE A 265 -16.67 -4.97 13.11
N ILE A 266 -15.47 -4.39 12.93
CA ILE A 266 -14.28 -5.12 12.48
C ILE A 266 -13.87 -6.16 13.55
N GLU A 267 -14.12 -5.86 14.83
CA GLU A 267 -13.89 -6.78 15.94
C GLU A 267 -14.97 -7.89 16.03
N SER A 268 -16.22 -7.64 15.59
CA SER A 268 -17.28 -8.67 15.60
C SER A 268 -17.26 -9.56 14.35
N GLY A 269 -16.77 -9.05 13.21
CA GLY A 269 -16.58 -9.80 11.97
C GLY A 269 -15.49 -10.88 12.06
N ALA A 270 -14.44 -10.65 12.86
CA ALA A 270 -13.40 -11.64 13.15
C ALA A 270 -13.99 -12.94 13.74
N SER A 271 -15.03 -12.83 14.59
CA SER A 271 -15.67 -14.00 15.21
C SER A 271 -16.46 -14.88 14.22
N ARG A 272 -16.89 -14.34 13.06
CA ARG A 272 -17.57 -15.11 12.01
C ARG A 272 -16.61 -15.91 11.14
N VAL A 273 -15.42 -15.37 10.91
CA VAL A 273 -14.31 -16.05 10.22
C VAL A 273 -13.77 -17.18 11.09
N GLU A 274 -13.62 -16.95 12.41
CA GLU A 274 -13.26 -18.00 13.39
C GLU A 274 -14.26 -19.18 13.43
N LYS A 275 -15.56 -18.90 13.25
CA LYS A 275 -16.63 -19.91 13.22
C LYS A 275 -16.68 -20.73 11.93
N TYR A 276 -16.15 -20.19 10.83
CA TYR A 276 -15.90 -20.93 9.59
C TYR A 276 -14.60 -21.75 9.68
N PHE A 277 -13.58 -21.22 10.38
CA PHE A 277 -12.29 -21.88 10.58
C PHE A 277 -12.40 -23.19 11.36
N SER A 278 -13.23 -23.25 12.41
CA SER A 278 -13.49 -24.50 13.14
C SER A 278 -14.17 -25.56 12.25
N LYS A 279 -15.06 -25.16 11.34
CA LYS A 279 -15.70 -26.06 10.37
C LYS A 279 -14.73 -26.56 9.30
N SER A 280 -13.78 -25.75 8.85
CA SER A 280 -12.78 -26.14 7.85
C SER A 280 -11.74 -27.11 8.40
N VAL A 281 -11.32 -26.92 9.65
CA VAL A 281 -10.42 -27.86 10.37
C VAL A 281 -11.13 -29.19 10.66
N ASP A 282 -12.42 -29.16 11.05
CA ASP A 282 -13.24 -30.38 11.20
C ASP A 282 -13.55 -31.08 9.86
N MET A 283 -13.55 -30.33 8.76
CA MET A 283 -13.71 -30.86 7.39
C MET A 283 -12.40 -31.45 6.86
N ALA A 284 -11.24 -30.84 7.15
CA ALA A 284 -9.92 -31.40 6.86
C ALA A 284 -9.70 -32.74 7.59
N ARG A 285 -10.18 -32.87 8.83
CA ARG A 285 -10.22 -34.15 9.58
C ARG A 285 -11.07 -35.25 8.92
N ARG A 286 -12.05 -34.91 8.08
CA ARG A 286 -12.96 -35.87 7.43
C ARG A 286 -12.44 -36.42 6.11
N PHE A 287 -11.51 -35.74 5.45
CA PHE A 287 -11.02 -36.10 4.11
C PHE A 287 -9.59 -36.65 4.08
N MET A 288 -8.87 -36.66 5.21
CA MET A 288 -7.57 -37.34 5.32
C MET A 288 -7.58 -38.33 6.50
N PRO A 289 -7.45 -39.65 6.27
CA PRO A 289 -7.15 -40.57 7.35
C PRO A 289 -5.74 -40.27 7.88
N PHE A 290 -5.67 -39.90 9.16
CA PHE A 290 -4.46 -39.70 9.93
C PHE A 290 -3.45 -40.85 9.70
N LYS A 291 -2.36 -40.57 8.97
CA LYS A 291 -1.08 -41.23 9.21
C LYS A 291 -0.14 -40.18 9.77
N ALA A 292 0.00 -40.17 11.09
CA ALA A 292 1.10 -39.47 11.74
C ALA A 292 2.40 -39.99 11.09
N CYS A 293 3.08 -39.14 10.32
CA CYS A 293 4.41 -39.43 9.83
C CYS A 293 5.35 -39.31 11.04
N ARG A 294 5.41 -40.36 11.88
CA ARG A 294 6.46 -40.51 12.88
C ARG A 294 7.74 -40.82 12.11
N LYS A 295 8.48 -39.78 11.73
CA LYS A 295 9.88 -39.95 11.29
C LYS A 295 10.66 -40.66 12.40
N SER A 296 11.55 -41.55 12.00
CA SER A 296 12.36 -42.33 12.92
C SER A 296 13.34 -41.42 13.68
N LYS A 297 13.78 -41.86 14.85
CA LYS A 297 14.77 -41.13 15.67
C LYS A 297 16.08 -40.88 14.89
N ALA A 298 16.41 -41.76 13.94
CA ALA A 298 17.57 -41.64 13.06
C ALA A 298 17.43 -40.52 12.01
N GLU A 299 16.25 -40.35 11.41
CA GLU A 299 15.96 -39.23 10.49
C GLU A 299 15.91 -37.88 11.22
N GLN A 300 15.54 -37.89 12.51
CA GLN A 300 15.62 -36.70 13.36
C GLN A 300 17.06 -36.35 13.72
N GLU A 301 17.95 -37.32 13.89
CA GLU A 301 19.37 -37.12 14.19
C GLU A 301 20.19 -36.67 12.96
N GLU A 302 19.81 -37.08 11.73
CA GLU A 302 20.43 -36.59 10.49
C GLU A 302 20.14 -35.10 10.21
N LEU A 303 19.01 -34.58 10.72
CA LEU A 303 18.62 -33.16 10.65
C LEU A 303 19.42 -32.24 11.60
N HIS A 304 20.23 -32.79 12.53
CA HIS A 304 20.91 -32.02 13.59
C HIS A 304 22.17 -31.25 13.13
N GLY A 305 22.53 -31.30 11.84
CA GLY A 305 23.79 -30.72 11.31
C GLY A 305 23.73 -29.29 10.79
N ALA A 306 22.56 -28.67 10.62
CA ALA A 306 22.44 -27.37 9.93
C ALA A 306 22.31 -26.20 10.91
N THR A 307 23.43 -25.52 11.21
CA THR A 307 23.44 -24.23 11.91
C THR A 307 23.34 -23.10 10.90
N VAL A 308 22.16 -22.50 10.68
CA VAL A 308 22.06 -21.27 9.87
C VAL A 308 20.88 -20.40 10.34
N SER A 309 21.13 -19.23 10.95
CA SER A 309 20.06 -18.30 11.38
C SER A 309 20.27 -16.81 11.05
N LEU A 310 21.25 -16.45 10.21
CA LEU A 310 21.43 -15.07 9.73
C LEU A 310 21.64 -14.98 8.21
N ASP A 311 22.16 -16.04 7.60
CA ASP A 311 22.46 -16.13 6.16
C ASP A 311 21.20 -16.15 5.28
N SER A 312 20.11 -16.81 5.71
CA SER A 312 18.87 -16.91 4.93
C SER A 312 18.15 -15.56 4.73
N ALA A 313 18.17 -14.68 5.74
CA ALA A 313 17.60 -13.34 5.63
C ALA A 313 18.44 -12.45 4.69
N GLN A 314 19.77 -12.56 4.75
CA GLN A 314 20.68 -11.82 3.85
C GLN A 314 20.57 -12.29 2.40
N LYS A 315 20.35 -13.59 2.17
CA LYS A 315 20.06 -14.17 0.85
C LYS A 315 18.73 -13.65 0.28
N LEU A 316 17.68 -13.56 1.10
CA LEU A 316 16.42 -12.92 0.71
C LEU A 316 16.57 -11.42 0.45
N ASP A 317 17.37 -10.70 1.23
CA ASP A 317 17.69 -9.28 0.96
C ASP A 317 18.39 -9.09 -0.39
N THR A 318 19.26 -10.04 -0.75
CA THR A 318 19.97 -10.01 -2.04
C THR A 318 19.02 -10.26 -3.21
N PHE A 319 18.06 -11.19 -3.05
CA PHE A 319 16.96 -11.37 -4.00
C PHE A 319 16.10 -10.11 -4.16
N MET A 320 15.86 -9.37 -3.06
CA MET A 320 14.99 -8.19 -3.06
C MET A 320 15.67 -6.89 -3.54
N LYS A 321 17.01 -6.78 -3.57
CA LYS A 321 17.76 -5.53 -3.86
C LYS A 321 17.58 -4.91 -5.27
N GLY A 322 16.76 -5.50 -6.14
CA GLY A 322 16.36 -4.92 -7.44
C GLY A 322 15.05 -4.10 -7.42
N THR A 323 14.46 -3.79 -6.26
CA THR A 323 13.12 -3.18 -6.14
C THR A 323 13.10 -1.66 -5.95
N PRO A 324 11.98 -0.97 -6.32
CA PRO A 324 11.84 0.50 -6.27
C PRO A 324 12.10 1.11 -4.88
N HIS A 325 12.64 2.33 -4.86
CA HIS A 325 12.80 3.11 -3.63
C HIS A 325 11.45 3.71 -3.18
N TYR A 326 10.86 3.14 -2.14
CA TYR A 326 9.73 3.75 -1.44
C TYR A 326 10.23 4.93 -0.60
N ARG A 327 9.70 6.13 -0.85
CA ARG A 327 10.08 7.38 -0.19
C ARG A 327 8.91 7.95 0.59
N SER A 328 8.97 7.76 1.90
CA SER A 328 8.63 8.74 2.96
C SER A 328 8.73 8.04 4.32
N GLU A 329 9.81 8.29 5.06
CA GLU A 329 9.92 7.89 6.47
C GLU A 329 9.01 8.73 7.41
N ALA A 330 8.38 9.78 6.87
CA ALA A 330 7.52 10.71 7.59
C ALA A 330 6.04 10.31 7.52
N ARG A 331 5.31 10.57 8.61
CA ARG A 331 3.83 10.56 8.60
C ARG A 331 3.35 11.53 7.52
N ILE A 332 2.40 11.09 6.69
CA ILE A 332 1.63 11.97 5.80
C ILE A 332 1.23 13.25 6.53
N SER A 333 1.43 14.40 5.88
CA SER A 333 1.11 15.69 6.47
C SER A 333 -0.38 15.78 6.80
N TRP A 334 -0.72 16.64 7.77
CA TRP A 334 -2.13 16.89 8.07
C TRP A 334 -2.83 17.53 6.85
N GLN A 335 -2.10 18.31 6.04
CA GLN A 335 -2.59 18.87 4.78
C GLN A 335 -2.94 17.76 3.79
N ALA A 336 -2.06 16.77 3.59
CA ALA A 336 -2.32 15.63 2.72
C ALA A 336 -3.49 14.79 3.26
N SER A 337 -3.56 14.57 4.58
CA SER A 337 -4.67 13.87 5.22
C SER A 337 -6.01 14.60 5.01
N ALA A 338 -6.04 15.92 5.18
CA ALA A 338 -7.22 16.75 4.96
C ALA A 338 -7.62 16.80 3.47
N ALA A 339 -6.64 16.94 2.57
CA ALA A 339 -6.85 16.91 1.13
C ALA A 339 -7.44 15.57 0.69
N ASN A 340 -6.91 14.45 1.18
CA ASN A 340 -7.44 13.12 0.90
C ASN A 340 -8.89 12.96 1.37
N LEU A 341 -9.24 13.49 2.54
CA LEU A 341 -10.62 13.49 3.02
C LEU A 341 -11.53 14.32 2.11
N PHE A 342 -11.09 15.53 1.72
CA PHE A 342 -11.83 16.40 0.80
C PHE A 342 -12.00 15.74 -0.58
N PHE A 343 -10.94 15.18 -1.15
CA PHE A 343 -10.99 14.51 -2.45
C PHE A 343 -11.92 13.29 -2.40
N ARG A 344 -11.85 12.45 -1.36
CA ARG A 344 -12.77 11.31 -1.19
C ARG A 344 -14.23 11.74 -1.04
N GLY A 345 -14.49 12.80 -0.28
CA GLY A 345 -15.85 13.23 0.08
C GLY A 345 -16.54 14.09 -0.98
N ALA A 346 -15.78 14.88 -1.75
CA ALA A 346 -16.32 15.86 -2.67
C ALA A 346 -15.88 15.64 -4.12
N LEU A 347 -14.57 15.65 -4.38
CA LEU A 347 -14.04 15.69 -5.75
C LEU A 347 -14.17 14.35 -6.48
N LYS A 348 -13.83 13.23 -5.85
CA LYS A 348 -13.94 11.89 -6.44
C LYS A 348 -15.39 11.51 -6.79
N PRO A 349 -16.41 11.73 -5.93
CA PRO A 349 -17.81 11.55 -6.31
C PRO A 349 -18.26 12.44 -7.47
N TYR A 350 -17.75 13.68 -7.52
CA TYR A 350 -18.02 14.60 -8.61
C TYR A 350 -17.44 14.11 -9.94
N LEU A 351 -16.14 13.79 -9.98
CA LEU A 351 -15.47 13.19 -11.14
C LEU A 351 -16.14 11.86 -11.57
N GLY A 352 -16.66 11.11 -10.60
CA GLY A 352 -17.45 9.90 -10.83
C GLY A 352 -18.72 10.11 -11.65
N ARG A 353 -19.27 11.34 -11.68
CA ARG A 353 -20.54 11.69 -12.34
C ARG A 353 -20.37 12.48 -13.64
N VAL A 354 -19.20 13.06 -13.89
CA VAL A 354 -18.95 13.84 -15.12
C VAL A 354 -18.88 12.87 -16.31
N THR A 355 -19.78 13.04 -17.28
CA THR A 355 -19.77 12.34 -18.58
C THR A 355 -18.84 13.07 -19.56
N ALA A 356 -18.42 12.40 -20.65
CA ALA A 356 -17.62 13.02 -21.70
C ALA A 356 -18.30 14.29 -22.25
N ASP A 357 -19.61 14.24 -22.51
CA ASP A 357 -20.42 15.41 -22.92
C ASP A 357 -20.52 16.52 -21.85
N GLY A 358 -20.32 16.17 -20.59
CA GLY A 358 -20.30 17.10 -19.46
C GLY A 358 -18.99 17.87 -19.33
N VAL A 359 -17.89 17.38 -19.92
CA VAL A 359 -16.56 18.02 -19.90
C VAL A 359 -16.60 19.35 -20.65
N GLY A 360 -17.24 19.40 -21.82
CA GLY A 360 -17.40 20.64 -22.60
C GLY A 360 -18.13 21.75 -21.83
N LYS A 361 -19.04 21.42 -20.91
CA LYS A 361 -19.73 22.40 -20.04
C LYS A 361 -18.89 22.86 -18.85
N LEU A 362 -17.91 22.06 -18.40
CA LEU A 362 -16.99 22.42 -17.31
C LEU A 362 -15.93 23.43 -17.75
N VAL A 363 -15.42 23.27 -18.98
CA VAL A 363 -14.39 24.15 -19.57
C VAL A 363 -14.89 25.59 -19.70
N VAL A 364 -16.20 25.80 -19.76
CA VAL A 364 -16.86 27.12 -19.92
C VAL A 364 -17.23 27.76 -18.56
N SER A 365 -17.02 27.08 -17.43
CA SER A 365 -17.36 27.60 -16.10
C SER A 365 -16.34 28.64 -15.61
N PRO A 366 -16.77 29.87 -15.21
CA PRO A 366 -15.88 30.90 -14.64
C PRO A 366 -15.19 30.49 -13.32
N THR A 367 -15.66 29.42 -12.68
CA THR A 367 -15.13 28.91 -11.41
C THR A 367 -14.19 27.70 -11.59
N GLY A 368 -14.09 27.15 -12.81
CA GLY A 368 -13.16 26.07 -13.14
C GLY A 368 -11.83 26.65 -13.63
N GLY A 369 -10.80 26.65 -12.79
CA GLY A 369 -9.49 27.27 -13.05
C GLY A 369 -8.64 26.55 -14.12
N PHE A 370 -9.14 26.47 -15.35
CA PHE A 370 -8.42 26.05 -16.55
C PHE A 370 -7.77 27.25 -17.24
N GLY A 371 -6.57 27.05 -17.79
CA GLY A 371 -5.79 28.11 -18.43
C GLY A 371 -4.78 28.79 -17.51
N VAL A 372 -4.11 29.82 -18.05
CA VAL A 372 -3.01 30.51 -17.38
C VAL A 372 -3.54 31.33 -16.20
N PRO A 373 -3.10 31.10 -14.95
CA PRO A 373 -3.55 31.88 -13.81
C PRO A 373 -2.94 33.28 -13.77
N LEU A 374 -3.68 34.22 -13.17
CA LEU A 374 -3.21 35.58 -12.88
C LEU A 374 -1.84 35.57 -12.17
N GLY A 375 -0.91 36.38 -12.65
CA GLY A 375 0.45 36.51 -12.07
C GLY A 375 1.49 35.51 -12.60
N ILE A 376 1.13 34.62 -13.52
CA ILE A 376 2.11 33.84 -14.29
C ILE A 376 2.49 34.62 -15.55
N LEU A 377 3.78 34.94 -15.67
CA LEU A 377 4.33 35.56 -16.87
C LEU A 377 4.32 34.50 -17.99
N SER A 378 3.46 34.69 -18.97
CA SER A 378 3.28 33.76 -20.08
C SER A 378 3.17 34.49 -21.42
N LYS A 379 3.44 33.77 -22.51
CA LYS A 379 3.20 34.20 -23.87
C LYS A 379 2.67 33.02 -24.68
N PRO A 380 1.57 33.14 -25.44
CA PRO A 380 1.13 32.09 -26.34
C PRO A 380 2.25 31.70 -27.31
N VAL A 381 2.34 30.42 -27.61
CA VAL A 381 3.10 29.89 -28.76
C VAL A 381 2.11 29.14 -29.63
N GLN A 382 2.09 29.50 -30.91
CA GLN A 382 1.21 28.92 -31.89
C GLN A 382 2.01 28.70 -33.16
N SER A 383 1.98 27.47 -33.64
CA SER A 383 2.39 27.11 -35.00
C SER A 383 1.16 26.56 -35.74
N ASP A 384 1.34 26.21 -37.01
CA ASP A 384 0.29 25.54 -37.78
C ASP A 384 -0.02 24.14 -37.26
N GLN A 385 0.86 23.56 -36.43
CA GLN A 385 0.81 22.15 -36.00
C GLN A 385 0.49 21.96 -34.52
N PHE A 386 0.70 22.96 -33.66
CA PHE A 386 0.36 22.86 -32.23
C PHE A 386 0.12 24.24 -31.60
N THR A 387 -0.54 24.22 -30.45
CA THR A 387 -0.70 25.41 -29.59
C THR A 387 -0.12 25.17 -28.20
N GLY A 388 0.31 26.23 -27.54
CA GLY A 388 0.88 26.15 -26.20
C GLY A 388 1.09 27.51 -25.55
N ASN A 389 1.72 27.51 -24.39
CA ASN A 389 2.09 28.72 -23.67
C ASN A 389 3.53 28.63 -23.16
N TRP A 390 4.34 29.61 -23.52
CA TRP A 390 5.59 29.88 -22.82
C TRP A 390 5.30 30.33 -21.39
N VAL A 391 6.05 29.82 -20.43
CA VAL A 391 5.99 30.19 -19.01
C VAL A 391 7.36 30.66 -18.58
N TYR A 392 7.47 31.94 -18.23
CA TYR A 392 8.73 32.58 -17.86
C TYR A 392 8.85 32.75 -16.34
N THR A 393 10.06 32.53 -15.84
CA THR A 393 10.40 32.68 -14.42
C THR A 393 10.79 34.11 -14.06
N LYS A 394 11.32 34.86 -15.04
CA LYS A 394 11.73 36.27 -14.94
C LYS A 394 11.39 37.00 -16.25
N LYS A 395 11.12 38.31 -16.18
CA LYS A 395 10.98 39.17 -17.37
C LYS A 395 12.30 39.20 -18.14
N ASN A 396 12.24 39.22 -19.47
CA ASN A 396 13.39 39.27 -20.37
C ASN A 396 14.42 38.13 -20.15
N SER A 397 13.97 36.96 -19.69
CA SER A 397 14.84 35.80 -19.56
C SER A 397 15.44 35.42 -20.92
N ARG A 398 16.77 35.29 -20.97
CA ARG A 398 17.52 34.82 -22.14
C ARG A 398 17.88 33.33 -22.05
N VAL A 399 17.35 32.64 -21.05
CA VAL A 399 17.58 31.22 -20.83
C VAL A 399 16.96 30.41 -21.97
N LYS A 400 17.76 29.55 -22.60
CA LYS A 400 17.30 28.63 -23.65
C LYS A 400 16.80 27.29 -23.10
N ARG A 401 17.36 26.83 -21.98
CA ARG A 401 16.92 25.61 -21.29
C ARG A 401 15.41 25.62 -21.07
N THR A 402 14.75 24.56 -21.53
CA THR A 402 13.29 24.49 -21.62
C THR A 402 12.77 23.23 -20.95
N LEU A 403 11.86 23.40 -19.99
CA LEU A 403 11.03 22.33 -19.44
C LEU A 403 9.73 22.25 -20.26
N LEU A 404 9.64 21.26 -21.14
CA LEU A 404 8.44 20.93 -21.92
C LEU A 404 7.47 20.16 -21.02
N TYR A 405 6.25 20.66 -20.84
CA TYR A 405 5.25 20.06 -19.96
C TYR A 405 4.03 19.57 -20.74
N LEU A 406 3.71 18.29 -20.60
CA LEU A 406 2.50 17.65 -21.12
C LEU A 406 1.51 17.45 -19.97
N PRO A 407 0.46 18.28 -19.87
CA PRO A 407 -0.46 18.25 -18.74
C PRO A 407 -1.30 16.98 -18.71
N GLY A 408 -1.63 16.49 -17.52
CA GLY A 408 -2.67 15.49 -17.33
C GLY A 408 -4.08 16.05 -17.49
N GLY A 409 -5.05 15.14 -17.46
CA GLY A 409 -6.45 15.45 -17.73
C GLY A 409 -7.23 14.32 -18.38
N GLY A 410 -6.72 13.08 -18.35
CA GLY A 410 -7.38 11.93 -18.99
C GLY A 410 -7.57 12.09 -20.50
N PHE A 411 -6.74 12.91 -21.16
CA PHE A 411 -6.84 13.32 -22.57
C PHE A 411 -8.10 14.12 -22.93
N VAL A 412 -8.90 14.53 -21.95
CA VAL A 412 -10.18 15.25 -22.18
C VAL A 412 -10.25 16.59 -21.45
N PHE A 413 -9.43 16.80 -20.42
CA PHE A 413 -9.36 18.08 -19.69
C PHE A 413 -8.11 18.88 -20.08
N PRO A 414 -8.23 20.20 -20.28
CA PRO A 414 -7.09 21.05 -20.57
C PRO A 414 -6.23 21.33 -19.33
N ALA A 415 -5.06 21.93 -19.54
CA ALA A 415 -4.17 22.34 -18.45
C ALA A 415 -4.88 23.26 -17.44
N SER A 416 -4.99 22.79 -16.19
CA SER A 416 -5.38 23.60 -15.04
C SER A 416 -4.30 24.60 -14.60
N SER A 417 -4.71 25.59 -13.80
CA SER A 417 -3.80 26.51 -13.13
C SER A 417 -2.76 25.84 -12.22
N PHE A 418 -3.03 24.63 -11.71
CA PHE A 418 -2.06 23.86 -10.92
C PHE A 418 -0.88 23.38 -11.76
N HIS A 419 -1.12 22.95 -13.01
CA HIS A 419 -0.02 22.58 -13.92
C HIS A 419 0.88 23.78 -14.22
N TYR A 420 0.30 24.94 -14.52
CA TYR A 420 1.07 26.17 -14.77
C TYR A 420 1.92 26.60 -13.55
N LYS A 421 1.36 26.50 -12.34
CA LYS A 421 2.10 26.80 -11.10
C LYS A 421 3.26 25.82 -10.89
N THR A 422 3.03 24.54 -11.13
CA THR A 422 4.04 23.47 -11.01
C THR A 422 5.16 23.66 -12.03
N LEU A 423 4.82 23.86 -13.30
CA LEU A 423 5.78 24.18 -14.37
C LEU A 423 6.63 25.40 -14.02
N LYS A 424 6.00 26.50 -13.58
CA LYS A 424 6.73 27.71 -13.16
C LYS A 424 7.65 27.43 -11.97
N ALA A 425 7.21 26.66 -10.98
CA ALA A 425 8.00 26.33 -9.79
C ALA A 425 9.24 25.51 -10.15
N MET A 426 9.07 24.42 -10.91
CA MET A 426 10.19 23.59 -11.37
C MET A 426 11.13 24.36 -12.30
N ALA A 427 10.61 25.08 -13.29
CA ALA A 427 11.41 25.89 -14.20
C ALA A 427 12.24 26.95 -13.46
N LYS A 428 11.69 27.55 -12.39
CA LYS A 428 12.42 28.50 -11.53
C LYS A 428 13.62 27.84 -10.85
N GLN A 429 13.45 26.62 -10.31
CA GLN A 429 14.56 25.92 -9.66
C GLN A 429 15.63 25.46 -10.67
N LEU A 430 15.24 25.17 -11.90
CA LEU A 430 16.13 24.70 -12.97
C LEU A 430 16.86 25.83 -13.71
N ASP A 431 16.57 27.09 -13.37
CA ASP A 431 16.94 28.26 -14.17
C ASP A 431 16.62 28.01 -15.66
N ALA A 432 15.36 27.65 -15.91
CA ALA A 432 14.78 27.29 -17.20
C ALA A 432 13.58 28.20 -17.52
N ARG A 433 13.15 28.20 -18.78
CA ARG A 433 11.79 28.57 -19.17
C ARG A 433 10.93 27.30 -19.26
N GLY A 434 9.61 27.43 -19.11
CA GLY A 434 8.66 26.35 -19.31
C GLY A 434 7.91 26.50 -20.63
N MET A 435 7.52 25.38 -21.24
CA MET A 435 6.54 25.36 -22.33
C MET A 435 5.41 24.40 -21.96
N MET A 436 4.21 24.93 -21.74
CA MET A 436 3.01 24.11 -21.58
C MET A 436 2.43 23.80 -22.96
N VAL A 437 2.31 22.53 -23.33
CA VAL A 437 1.67 22.13 -24.59
C VAL A 437 0.18 22.04 -24.36
N ASN A 438 -0.61 22.78 -25.14
CA ASN A 438 -2.07 22.69 -25.13
C ASN A 438 -2.48 21.73 -26.26
N TYR A 439 -2.14 20.44 -26.08
CA TYR A 439 -2.42 19.42 -27.08
C TYR A 439 -3.92 19.19 -27.26
N ARG A 440 -4.32 18.81 -28.47
CA ARG A 440 -5.70 18.51 -28.86
C ARG A 440 -6.28 17.37 -28.02
N LEU A 441 -7.53 17.53 -27.58
CA LEU A 441 -8.19 16.66 -26.61
C LEU A 441 -9.33 15.86 -27.24
N ALA A 442 -9.60 14.69 -26.68
CA ALA A 442 -10.77 13.88 -27.02
C ALA A 442 -12.04 14.41 -26.31
N PRO A 443 -13.25 14.15 -26.84
CA PRO A 443 -13.56 13.34 -28.03
C PRO A 443 -13.31 14.02 -29.38
N GLU A 444 -13.14 15.34 -29.41
CA GLU A 444 -13.05 16.11 -30.67
C GLU A 444 -11.83 15.69 -31.50
N TYR A 445 -10.73 15.37 -30.82
CA TYR A 445 -9.47 14.94 -31.42
C TYR A 445 -8.93 13.70 -30.69
N PRO A 446 -9.36 12.49 -31.06
CA PRO A 446 -8.83 11.25 -30.48
C PRO A 446 -7.36 11.04 -30.89
N PHE A 447 -6.75 10.00 -30.32
CA PHE A 447 -5.42 9.53 -30.70
C PHE A 447 -5.31 9.34 -32.23
N PRO A 448 -4.22 9.78 -32.89
CA PRO A 448 -2.97 10.28 -32.30
C PRO A 448 -2.85 11.80 -32.16
N ALA A 449 -3.94 12.59 -32.28
CA ALA A 449 -3.84 14.05 -32.39
C ALA A 449 -3.02 14.74 -31.28
N GLY A 450 -3.24 14.36 -30.02
CA GLY A 450 -2.46 14.93 -28.90
C GLY A 450 -0.96 14.56 -28.93
N LEU A 451 -0.62 13.39 -29.49
CA LEU A 451 0.77 12.96 -29.67
C LEU A 451 1.44 13.70 -30.83
N GLU A 452 0.73 13.90 -31.94
CA GLU A 452 1.20 14.73 -33.05
C GLU A 452 1.56 16.14 -32.59
N ASP A 453 0.72 16.75 -31.76
CA ASP A 453 0.96 18.09 -31.20
C ASP A 453 2.19 18.11 -30.29
N ALA A 454 2.39 17.05 -29.50
CA ALA A 454 3.55 16.92 -28.63
C ALA A 454 4.86 16.77 -29.44
N VAL A 455 4.84 16.01 -30.54
CA VAL A 455 5.96 15.86 -31.48
C VAL A 455 6.25 17.19 -32.18
N ALA A 456 5.21 17.88 -32.67
CA ALA A 456 5.36 19.19 -33.31
C ALA A 456 5.94 20.23 -32.34
N ALA A 457 5.49 20.23 -31.08
CA ALA A 457 6.05 21.08 -30.04
C ALA A 457 7.54 20.79 -29.78
N TYR A 458 7.93 19.51 -29.75
CA TYR A 458 9.33 19.12 -29.58
C TYR A 458 10.20 19.57 -30.76
N ARG A 459 9.75 19.34 -32.01
CA ARG A 459 10.44 19.82 -33.22
C ARG A 459 10.58 21.34 -33.25
N HIS A 460 9.54 22.07 -32.84
CA HIS A 460 9.58 23.54 -32.73
C HIS A 460 10.69 24.01 -31.78
N LEU A 461 10.91 23.32 -30.65
CA LEU A 461 12.02 23.64 -29.74
C LEU A 461 13.39 23.46 -30.41
N LEU A 462 13.56 22.41 -31.19
CA LEU A 462 14.82 22.10 -31.87
C LEU A 462 15.08 23.06 -33.04
N GLU A 463 14.10 23.19 -33.94
CA GLU A 463 14.27 23.78 -35.26
C GLU A 463 14.03 25.29 -35.26
N VAL A 464 12.99 25.75 -34.56
CA VAL A 464 12.57 27.16 -34.59
C VAL A 464 13.21 27.95 -33.46
N GLU A 465 13.17 27.41 -32.24
CA GLU A 465 13.76 28.08 -31.07
C GLU A 465 15.28 27.85 -30.96
N GLY A 466 15.80 26.84 -31.67
CA GLY A 466 17.22 26.48 -31.61
C GLY A 466 17.67 26.13 -30.19
N VAL A 467 16.84 25.38 -29.46
CA VAL A 467 17.18 24.80 -28.16
C VAL A 467 17.92 23.49 -28.41
N ALA A 468 19.09 23.33 -27.80
CA ALA A 468 19.85 22.12 -27.98
C ALA A 468 19.17 20.94 -27.25
N PRO A 469 19.23 19.68 -27.75
CA PRO A 469 18.49 18.56 -27.15
C PRO A 469 18.82 18.33 -25.67
N GLU A 470 20.09 18.53 -25.29
CA GLU A 470 20.57 18.44 -23.90
C GLU A 470 20.11 19.61 -22.99
N GLU A 471 19.47 20.63 -23.57
CA GLU A 471 18.80 21.72 -22.85
C GLU A 471 17.27 21.56 -22.79
N ILE A 472 16.72 20.46 -23.31
CA ILE A 472 15.29 20.14 -23.24
C ILE A 472 15.05 19.06 -22.19
N MET A 473 14.12 19.32 -21.28
CA MET A 473 13.63 18.33 -20.32
C MET A 473 12.13 18.15 -20.52
N ILE A 474 11.65 16.92 -20.45
CA ILE A 474 10.22 16.61 -20.53
C ILE A 474 9.66 16.39 -19.14
N ALA A 475 8.46 16.89 -18.87
CA ALA A 475 7.68 16.49 -17.72
C ALA A 475 6.21 16.31 -18.09
N GLY A 476 5.52 15.43 -17.39
CA GLY A 476 4.09 15.26 -17.60
C GLY A 476 3.45 14.44 -16.49
N ASP A 477 2.15 14.61 -16.31
CA ASP A 477 1.41 13.95 -15.25
C ASP A 477 0.22 13.14 -15.77
N SER A 478 -0.11 12.02 -15.11
CA SER A 478 -1.28 11.19 -15.46
C SER A 478 -1.25 10.80 -16.96
N ALA A 479 -2.31 11.10 -17.71
CA ALA A 479 -2.36 10.98 -19.16
C ALA A 479 -1.19 11.66 -19.89
N GLY A 480 -0.77 12.86 -19.45
CA GLY A 480 0.40 13.57 -19.98
C GLY A 480 1.73 12.92 -19.63
N GLY A 481 1.80 12.16 -18.53
CA GLY A 481 2.93 11.30 -18.18
C GLY A 481 3.06 10.12 -19.15
N GLY A 482 1.93 9.49 -19.48
CA GLY A 482 1.87 8.49 -20.56
C GLY A 482 2.26 9.07 -21.91
N LEU A 483 1.68 10.22 -22.28
CA LEU A 483 1.97 10.93 -23.52
C LEU A 483 3.45 11.32 -23.63
N SER A 484 4.11 11.61 -22.51
CA SER A 484 5.55 11.90 -22.47
C SER A 484 6.38 10.67 -22.87
N LEU A 485 5.99 9.46 -22.45
CA LEU A 485 6.63 8.23 -22.90
C LEU A 485 6.34 7.94 -24.38
N SER A 486 5.10 8.15 -24.83
CA SER A 486 4.74 8.03 -26.26
C SER A 486 5.51 9.03 -27.11
N LEU A 487 5.73 10.25 -26.63
CA LEU A 487 6.56 11.26 -27.29
C LEU A 487 8.01 10.80 -27.41
N LEU A 488 8.61 10.24 -26.35
CA LEU A 488 9.98 9.68 -26.43
C LEU A 488 10.07 8.54 -27.45
N LEU A 489 9.06 7.67 -27.49
CA LEU A 489 8.96 6.62 -28.49
C LEU A 489 8.93 7.21 -29.91
N SER A 490 8.08 8.20 -30.16
CA SER A 490 7.99 8.88 -31.46
C SER A 490 9.24 9.69 -31.83
N ILE A 491 9.94 10.28 -30.85
CA ILE A 491 11.24 10.95 -31.07
C ILE A 491 12.25 9.94 -31.62
N ARG A 492 12.33 8.76 -31.00
CA ARG A 492 13.21 7.67 -31.47
C ARG A 492 12.84 7.19 -32.86
N GLU A 493 11.55 6.88 -33.09
CA GLU A 493 11.05 6.34 -34.36
C GLU A 493 11.23 7.31 -35.54
N GLN A 494 11.40 8.60 -35.26
CA GLN A 494 11.61 9.65 -36.25
C GLN A 494 13.07 10.11 -36.32
N ASP A 495 14.00 9.40 -35.69
CA ASP A 495 15.43 9.73 -35.63
C ASP A 495 15.72 11.16 -35.13
N LEU A 496 14.85 11.69 -34.28
CA LEU A 496 15.05 12.97 -33.61
C LEU A 496 16.00 12.79 -32.41
N PRO A 497 16.86 13.77 -32.10
CA PRO A 497 17.75 13.66 -30.95
C PRO A 497 16.94 13.61 -29.65
N MET A 498 17.31 12.72 -28.73
CA MET A 498 16.63 12.59 -27.43
C MET A 498 16.82 13.83 -26.54
N PRO A 499 15.81 14.18 -25.71
CA PRO A 499 15.96 15.20 -24.68
C PRO A 499 16.91 14.74 -23.56
N LEU A 500 17.30 15.67 -22.68
CA LEU A 500 18.17 15.38 -21.54
C LEU A 500 17.64 14.27 -20.62
N CYS A 501 16.33 14.32 -20.30
CA CYS A 501 15.65 13.40 -19.39
C CYS A 501 14.13 13.65 -19.40
N ALA A 502 13.36 12.76 -18.75
CA ALA A 502 11.95 12.97 -18.49
C ALA A 502 11.55 12.72 -17.01
N CYS A 503 10.63 13.54 -16.50
CA CYS A 503 10.04 13.40 -15.16
C CYS A 503 8.53 13.18 -15.25
N LEU A 504 8.05 12.03 -14.79
CA LEU A 504 6.67 11.60 -14.91
C LEU A 504 5.98 11.58 -13.54
N PHE A 505 4.79 12.15 -13.45
CA PHE A 505 4.00 12.19 -12.21
C PHE A 505 2.75 11.34 -12.34
N SER A 506 2.71 10.20 -11.66
CA SER A 506 1.62 9.22 -11.70
C SER A 506 1.22 8.85 -13.14
N PRO A 507 2.17 8.42 -14.01
CA PRO A 507 1.90 8.23 -15.44
C PRO A 507 0.84 7.14 -15.71
N PHE A 508 -0.10 7.45 -16.60
CA PHE A 508 -1.01 6.48 -17.19
C PHE A 508 -0.33 5.78 -18.36
N THR A 509 -0.16 4.47 -18.31
CA THR A 509 0.70 3.73 -19.27
C THR A 509 0.04 2.47 -19.85
N ASP A 510 -1.15 2.10 -19.39
CA ASP A 510 -1.87 0.90 -19.82
C ASP A 510 -3.34 1.21 -20.20
N ALA A 511 -3.58 1.40 -21.50
CA ALA A 511 -4.92 1.61 -22.06
C ALA A 511 -5.85 0.40 -21.88
N SER A 512 -5.31 -0.81 -21.64
CA SER A 512 -6.11 -2.01 -21.37
C SER A 512 -6.71 -2.01 -19.96
N LEU A 513 -6.26 -1.12 -19.07
CA LEU A 513 -6.70 -1.03 -17.68
C LEU A 513 -6.50 -2.34 -16.91
N SER A 514 -5.42 -3.07 -17.22
CA SER A 514 -5.14 -4.40 -16.66
C SER A 514 -4.31 -4.37 -15.39
N SER A 515 -3.69 -3.23 -15.06
CA SER A 515 -2.87 -3.03 -13.85
C SER A 515 -3.60 -3.46 -12.56
N PRO A 516 -3.01 -4.36 -11.75
CA PRO A 516 -3.66 -4.87 -10.54
C PRO A 516 -4.07 -3.77 -9.54
N SER A 517 -3.28 -2.70 -9.41
CA SER A 517 -3.56 -1.53 -8.56
C SER A 517 -4.90 -0.88 -8.87
N LEU A 518 -5.41 -0.97 -10.10
CA LEU A 518 -6.74 -0.47 -10.42
C LEU A 518 -7.84 -1.15 -9.59
N LYS A 519 -7.66 -2.42 -9.24
CA LYS A 519 -8.59 -3.19 -8.40
C LYS A 519 -8.33 -2.96 -6.92
N TYR A 520 -7.08 -3.11 -6.50
CA TYR A 520 -6.73 -3.19 -5.09
C TYR A 520 -6.56 -1.79 -4.44
N ASN A 521 -6.25 -0.76 -5.23
CA ASN A 521 -6.24 0.65 -4.79
C ASN A 521 -7.54 1.40 -5.09
N ARG A 522 -8.55 0.74 -5.67
CA ARG A 522 -9.86 1.35 -6.01
C ARG A 522 -10.47 2.21 -4.90
N TRP A 523 -10.38 1.73 -3.66
CA TRP A 523 -10.94 2.37 -2.47
C TRP A 523 -9.93 3.23 -1.72
N LEU A 524 -8.64 2.99 -1.94
CA LEU A 524 -7.55 3.72 -1.32
C LEU A 524 -7.29 5.05 -2.04
N ASP A 525 -7.43 5.08 -3.36
CA ASP A 525 -7.22 6.27 -4.16
C ASP A 525 -8.22 7.36 -3.77
N PRO A 526 -7.76 8.52 -3.26
CA PRO A 526 -8.66 9.56 -2.82
C PRO A 526 -9.26 10.38 -3.96
N LEU A 527 -8.66 10.33 -5.16
CA LEU A 527 -8.99 11.23 -6.27
C LEU A 527 -9.53 10.48 -7.49
N LEU A 528 -8.84 9.44 -7.99
CA LEU A 528 -9.27 8.73 -9.19
C LEU A 528 -10.42 7.76 -8.88
N PRO A 529 -11.55 7.88 -9.59
CA PRO A 529 -12.61 6.88 -9.55
C PRO A 529 -12.28 5.71 -10.49
N ALA A 530 -11.70 4.62 -9.96
CA ALA A 530 -11.33 3.43 -10.74
C ALA A 530 -12.42 2.96 -11.73
N GLY A 531 -13.69 3.00 -11.31
CA GLY A 531 -14.83 2.58 -12.15
C GLY A 531 -15.15 3.51 -13.33
N ARG A 532 -14.44 4.62 -13.49
CA ARG A 532 -14.54 5.55 -14.62
C ARG A 532 -13.29 5.58 -15.47
N MET A 533 -12.22 4.84 -15.13
CA MET A 533 -11.01 4.82 -15.95
C MET A 533 -11.29 4.37 -17.39
N SER A 534 -12.30 3.53 -17.61
CA SER A 534 -12.75 3.12 -18.95
C SER A 534 -13.29 4.26 -19.81
N SER A 535 -13.64 5.43 -19.23
CA SER A 535 -14.06 6.59 -20.03
C SER A 535 -12.92 7.21 -20.82
N MET A 536 -11.65 6.91 -20.48
CA MET A 536 -10.49 7.32 -21.28
C MET A 536 -10.43 6.62 -22.65
N SER A 537 -11.21 5.54 -22.86
CA SER A 537 -11.32 4.86 -24.16
C SER A 537 -11.72 5.78 -25.31
N VAL A 538 -12.42 6.88 -25.01
CA VAL A 538 -12.77 7.90 -26.01
C VAL A 538 -11.54 8.54 -26.69
N TYR A 539 -10.38 8.51 -26.02
CA TYR A 539 -9.14 8.98 -26.61
C TYR A 539 -8.50 7.93 -27.52
N PHE A 540 -8.55 6.63 -27.19
CA PHE A 540 -7.80 5.61 -27.93
C PHE A 540 -8.35 5.34 -29.34
N GLY A 541 -9.61 5.69 -29.58
CA GLY A 541 -10.28 5.41 -30.86
C GLY A 541 -10.30 3.91 -31.16
N ASP A 542 -10.01 3.55 -32.42
CA ASP A 542 -9.93 2.15 -32.86
C ASP A 542 -8.54 1.51 -32.65
N THR A 543 -7.62 2.23 -32.00
CA THR A 543 -6.25 1.75 -31.77
C THR A 543 -6.26 0.54 -30.82
N PRO A 544 -5.59 -0.57 -31.16
CA PRO A 544 -5.46 -1.72 -30.26
C PRO A 544 -4.93 -1.30 -28.88
N LEU A 545 -5.59 -1.72 -27.80
CA LEU A 545 -5.27 -1.26 -26.44
C LEU A 545 -3.88 -1.66 -25.96
N ASP A 546 -3.21 -2.60 -26.62
CA ASP A 546 -1.84 -3.01 -26.36
C ASP A 546 -0.80 -2.23 -27.19
N HIS A 547 -1.24 -1.38 -28.14
CA HIS A 547 -0.36 -0.60 -29.01
C HIS A 547 0.55 0.33 -28.18
N PRO A 548 1.88 0.32 -28.39
CA PRO A 548 2.85 0.96 -27.50
C PRO A 548 2.72 2.48 -27.38
N LEU A 549 2.15 3.17 -28.38
CA LEU A 549 1.89 4.62 -28.33
C LEU A 549 0.70 5.03 -27.45
N ILE A 550 -0.23 4.13 -27.14
CA ILE A 550 -1.31 4.39 -26.16
C ILE A 550 -1.14 3.59 -24.86
N SER A 551 -0.35 2.53 -24.92
CA SER A 551 0.08 1.71 -23.79
C SER A 551 1.61 1.63 -23.71
N PRO A 552 2.30 2.70 -23.30
CA PRO A 552 3.76 2.69 -23.12
C PRO A 552 4.30 1.58 -22.21
N VAL A 553 3.47 0.96 -21.38
CA VAL A 553 3.84 -0.26 -20.62
C VAL A 553 4.32 -1.40 -21.53
N ASN A 554 3.99 -1.37 -22.83
CA ASN A 554 4.40 -2.34 -23.84
C ASN A 554 5.53 -1.83 -24.76
N ALA A 555 5.96 -0.58 -24.65
CA ALA A 555 6.98 0.02 -25.52
C ALA A 555 8.38 -0.60 -25.33
N SER A 556 9.26 -0.43 -26.32
CA SER A 556 10.71 -0.62 -26.13
C SER A 556 11.32 0.67 -25.58
N TYR A 557 12.16 0.55 -24.56
CA TYR A 557 12.87 1.60 -23.83
C TYR A 557 14.36 1.69 -24.20
N GLU A 558 14.80 0.95 -25.23
CA GLU A 558 16.14 1.09 -25.80
C GLU A 558 16.39 2.55 -26.21
N ASP A 559 17.59 3.05 -25.90
CA ASP A 559 18.04 4.42 -26.17
C ASP A 559 17.18 5.54 -25.55
N PHE A 560 16.29 5.22 -24.61
CA PHE A 560 15.54 6.25 -23.89
C PHE A 560 16.49 7.06 -22.98
N PRO A 561 16.22 8.37 -22.79
CA PRO A 561 16.96 9.17 -21.85
C PRO A 561 16.63 8.73 -20.41
N PRO A 562 17.39 9.17 -19.40
CA PRO A 562 17.04 8.92 -18.00
C PRO A 562 15.63 9.40 -17.68
N ILE A 563 14.84 8.54 -17.03
CA ILE A 563 13.46 8.80 -16.61
C ILE A 563 13.35 8.69 -15.09
N LEU A 564 12.66 9.65 -14.48
CA LEU A 564 12.14 9.55 -13.13
C LEU A 564 10.61 9.46 -13.19
N ALA A 565 10.02 8.47 -12.55
CA ALA A 565 8.58 8.46 -12.29
C ALA A 565 8.30 8.55 -10.78
N GLN A 566 7.37 9.41 -10.40
CA GLN A 566 6.89 9.53 -9.02
C GLN A 566 5.42 9.16 -8.97
N VAL A 567 5.05 8.30 -8.03
CA VAL A 567 3.72 7.67 -8.00
C VAL A 567 3.26 7.54 -6.55
N SER A 568 1.96 7.62 -6.25
CA SER A 568 1.45 7.36 -4.92
C SER A 568 1.26 5.88 -4.64
N SER A 569 1.62 5.40 -3.45
CA SER A 569 1.29 4.05 -2.97
C SER A 569 -0.21 3.73 -3.01
N THR A 570 -1.09 4.73 -2.85
CA THR A 570 -2.54 4.50 -2.76
C THR A 570 -3.29 4.75 -4.06
N GLU A 571 -2.62 5.13 -5.14
CA GLU A 571 -3.29 5.46 -6.40
C GLU A 571 -3.60 4.22 -7.26
N THR A 572 -4.62 4.33 -8.10
CA THR A 572 -5.00 3.24 -9.02
C THR A 572 -3.96 2.98 -10.12
N LEU A 573 -3.07 3.93 -10.39
CA LEU A 573 -1.99 3.85 -11.41
C LEU A 573 -0.63 3.45 -10.81
N LEU A 574 -0.59 2.94 -9.58
CA LEU A 574 0.66 2.46 -8.97
C LEU A 574 1.34 1.42 -9.88
N ASP A 575 0.62 0.37 -10.27
CA ASP A 575 1.20 -0.71 -11.08
C ASP A 575 1.47 -0.31 -12.53
N ASP A 576 0.78 0.70 -13.08
CA ASP A 576 1.14 1.29 -14.38
C ASP A 576 2.60 1.75 -14.34
N THR A 577 2.96 2.50 -13.29
CA THR A 577 4.32 3.00 -13.10
C THR A 577 5.31 1.86 -12.84
N LEU A 578 4.96 0.92 -11.93
CA LEU A 578 5.88 -0.15 -11.54
C LEU A 578 6.16 -1.14 -12.68
N ARG A 579 5.12 -1.52 -13.44
CA ARG A 579 5.25 -2.44 -14.59
C ARG A 579 6.06 -1.81 -15.71
N THR A 580 5.79 -0.53 -16.00
CA THR A 580 6.54 0.24 -17.00
C THR A 580 8.01 0.35 -16.64
N ALA A 581 8.33 0.71 -15.40
CA ALA A 581 9.72 0.80 -14.94
C ALA A 581 10.43 -0.56 -14.94
N ARG A 582 9.74 -1.64 -14.58
CA ARG A 582 10.29 -3.00 -14.63
C ARG A 582 10.71 -3.36 -16.05
N ARG A 583 9.80 -3.17 -17.02
CA ARG A 583 10.09 -3.41 -18.44
C ARG A 583 11.24 -2.56 -18.96
N ALA A 584 11.28 -1.29 -18.60
CA ALA A 584 12.36 -0.40 -19.01
C ALA A 584 13.72 -0.88 -18.48
N ARG A 585 13.78 -1.31 -17.21
CA ARG A 585 15.02 -1.82 -16.59
C ARG A 585 15.45 -3.18 -17.14
N GLU A 586 14.51 -4.04 -17.53
CA GLU A 586 14.81 -5.29 -18.25
C GLU A 586 15.50 -5.04 -19.60
N GLN A 587 15.44 -3.80 -20.10
CA GLN A 587 16.09 -3.31 -21.33
C GLN A 587 17.24 -2.34 -21.02
N ASP A 588 17.80 -2.40 -19.81
CA ASP A 588 18.91 -1.56 -19.31
C ASP A 588 18.65 -0.04 -19.33
N ALA A 589 17.40 0.39 -19.52
CA ALA A 589 17.05 1.80 -19.50
C ALA A 589 17.10 2.37 -18.07
N LYS A 590 17.60 3.61 -17.96
CA LYS A 590 17.69 4.33 -16.68
C LYS A 590 16.34 4.86 -16.25
N PHE A 591 15.54 4.01 -15.61
CA PHE A 591 14.20 4.34 -15.13
C PHE A 591 14.15 4.29 -13.60
N GLU A 592 14.16 5.44 -12.95
CA GLU A 592 14.02 5.60 -11.49
C GLU A 592 12.53 5.72 -11.11
N VAL A 593 12.15 5.09 -9.99
CA VAL A 593 10.79 5.20 -9.45
C VAL A 593 10.84 5.62 -7.99
N GLU A 594 10.05 6.63 -7.64
CA GLU A 594 9.78 7.01 -6.25
C GLU A 594 8.30 6.78 -5.93
N VAL A 595 8.04 5.87 -4.99
CA VAL A 595 6.67 5.65 -4.48
C VAL A 595 6.46 6.49 -3.22
N TRP A 596 5.48 7.39 -3.26
CA TRP A 596 5.12 8.34 -2.20
C TRP A 596 3.94 7.82 -1.36
N GLN A 597 4.08 7.83 -0.04
CA GLN A 597 3.11 7.17 0.83
C GLN A 597 1.80 7.96 0.97
N GLY A 598 0.66 7.32 0.75
CA GLY A 598 -0.67 7.85 1.06
C GLY A 598 -1.03 9.18 0.39
N MET A 599 -0.36 9.53 -0.70
CA MET A 599 -0.61 10.78 -1.43
C MET A 599 -1.80 10.64 -2.40
N PRO A 600 -2.49 11.74 -2.75
CA PRO A 600 -3.46 11.70 -3.83
C PRO A 600 -2.79 11.51 -5.20
N HIS A 601 -3.55 11.03 -6.18
CA HIS A 601 -3.11 10.97 -7.58
C HIS A 601 -2.60 12.33 -8.05
N VAL A 602 -1.41 12.38 -8.66
CA VAL A 602 -0.72 13.62 -9.08
C VAL A 602 -0.58 14.63 -7.94
N PHE A 603 -0.20 14.18 -6.74
CA PHE A 603 -0.05 15.09 -5.61
C PHE A 603 0.94 16.24 -5.86
N GLN A 604 1.91 16.04 -6.76
CA GLN A 604 2.95 16.99 -7.14
C GLN A 604 2.39 18.32 -7.65
N ILE A 605 1.18 18.36 -8.24
CA ILE A 605 0.62 19.62 -8.73
C ILE A 605 -0.11 20.43 -7.65
N PHE A 606 -0.40 19.81 -6.50
CA PHE A 606 -1.08 20.46 -5.38
C PHE A 606 -0.06 21.18 -4.49
N GLY A 607 0.41 22.35 -4.94
CA GLY A 607 1.44 23.14 -4.22
C GLY A 607 1.08 23.62 -2.80
N PHE A 608 -0.12 23.31 -2.29
CA PHE A 608 -0.48 23.49 -0.88
C PHE A 608 -0.08 22.28 0.00
N LEU A 609 0.31 21.16 -0.60
CA LEU A 609 0.87 19.99 0.07
C LEU A 609 2.39 20.18 0.22
N PRO A 610 2.95 20.04 1.44
CA PRO A 610 4.40 20.00 1.63
C PRO A 610 5.08 18.94 0.77
N GLU A 611 4.49 17.74 0.68
CA GLU A 611 5.00 16.62 -0.10
C GLU A 611 5.10 16.94 -1.60
N ALA A 612 4.21 17.79 -2.12
CA ALA A 612 4.29 18.23 -3.51
C ALA A 612 5.57 19.04 -3.77
N GLY A 613 5.95 19.92 -2.84
CA GLY A 613 7.18 20.70 -2.93
C GLY A 613 8.43 19.83 -2.82
N GLU A 614 8.43 18.83 -1.94
CA GLU A 614 9.50 17.85 -1.80
C GLU A 614 9.66 17.01 -3.07
N ALA A 615 8.56 16.46 -3.59
CA ALA A 615 8.56 15.68 -4.82
C ALA A 615 9.04 16.48 -6.04
N GLN A 616 8.60 17.73 -6.19
CA GLN A 616 9.13 18.63 -7.22
C GLN A 616 10.63 18.88 -7.06
N THR A 617 11.11 19.02 -5.81
CA THR A 617 12.54 19.23 -5.53
C THR A 617 13.36 18.01 -5.92
N HIS A 618 12.91 16.79 -5.60
CA HIS A 618 13.54 15.56 -6.04
C HIS A 618 13.58 15.44 -7.57
N ALA A 619 12.48 15.77 -8.25
CA ALA A 619 12.46 15.78 -9.71
C ALA A 619 13.45 16.79 -10.31
N VAL A 620 13.59 17.97 -9.69
CA VAL A 620 14.59 18.97 -10.09
C VAL A 620 16.01 18.47 -9.83
N GLU A 621 16.26 17.81 -8.71
CA GLU A 621 17.56 17.22 -8.37
C GLU A 621 17.95 16.10 -9.34
N PHE A 622 16.99 15.23 -9.69
CA PHE A 622 17.17 14.22 -10.72
C PHE A 622 17.59 14.86 -12.04
N ILE A 623 16.89 15.89 -12.51
CA ILE A 623 17.24 16.61 -13.74
C ILE A 623 18.65 17.21 -13.64
N ARG A 624 18.99 17.85 -12.52
CA ARG A 624 20.32 18.46 -12.32
C ARG A 624 21.46 17.44 -12.38
N LYS A 625 21.24 16.21 -11.92
CA LYS A 625 22.24 15.12 -12.02
C LYS A 625 22.54 14.73 -13.47
N GLN A 626 21.59 14.93 -14.38
CA GLN A 626 21.80 14.64 -15.81
C GLN A 626 22.46 15.79 -16.55
N MET A 627 22.39 17.02 -16.01
CA MET A 627 23.00 18.19 -16.66
C MET A 627 24.52 18.05 -16.72
N PRO A 628 25.15 18.43 -17.86
CA PRO A 628 26.61 18.43 -17.95
C PRO A 628 27.23 19.35 -16.88
N ALA A 629 28.34 18.92 -16.29
CA ALA A 629 29.06 19.69 -15.28
C ALA A 629 29.39 21.10 -15.83
N LYS A 630 29.18 22.13 -15.00
CA LYS A 630 29.57 23.52 -15.32
C LYS A 630 31.10 23.59 -15.47
N GLY A 631 31.64 23.34 -16.67
CA GLY A 631 33.09 23.37 -16.87
C GLY A 631 33.65 22.97 -18.24
N THR A 632 32.89 22.34 -19.13
CA THR A 632 33.44 21.92 -20.44
C THR A 632 32.61 22.45 -21.61
N ARG A 633 32.53 23.79 -21.74
CA ARG A 633 32.41 24.36 -23.08
C ARG A 633 33.75 24.13 -23.76
N LYS A 634 33.92 22.98 -24.44
CA LYS A 634 34.95 22.85 -25.48
C LYS A 634 34.73 24.05 -26.41
N LYS A 635 35.72 24.93 -26.52
CA LYS A 635 35.80 25.92 -27.60
C LYS A 635 35.54 25.14 -28.89
N ARG A 636 34.39 25.37 -29.53
CA ARG A 636 34.23 24.99 -30.93
C ARG A 636 35.34 25.73 -31.68
N ALA A 637 36.23 24.97 -32.31
CA ALA A 637 37.21 25.52 -33.23
C ALA A 637 36.46 26.28 -34.33
N ALA A 638 36.97 27.46 -34.65
CA ALA A 638 36.46 28.36 -35.68
C ALA A 638 36.55 27.75 -37.08
#